data_AF-A0A6L8UUW3-F1
#
_entry.id   AF-A0A6L8UUW3-F1
#
_cell.length_a   1.000
_cell.length_b   1.000
_cell.length_c   1.000
_cell.angle_alpha   90.00
_cell.angle_beta   90.00
_cell.angle_gamma   90.00
#
_symmetry.space_group_name_H-M   'P 1'
#
loop_
_entity.id
_entity.type
_entity.pdbx_description
1 polymer ?
#
loop_
_entity_poly.entity_id
_entity_poly.type
_entity_poly.pdbx_seq_one_letter_code
_entity_poly.pdbx_strand_id
1 'polypeptide(L)'
;MKKRISIMTIVVGVLAASFASSPAPAHADIVWDHWQQAESLVARGNKAEAVSHWQFLANHYASIGDWENTALFYGKLDSYFDAIGDYDQAIHYYELENEYWLKAGRDWGAVKLQRADQIRTTVELYRQERDQSTIRELALPSSGKLAKFEPAYGTYLGIYSEQDPKVGNMFTKTEAVYGKKHAIYLAYAHWGQSFPAMYAKRAKDADGALQIAWEPDDGLDPVEDGAYLRKWAQEAKAAGIPIFLRFAGEMNGAWVKWHGNPAQYIAKFRMLHDVFAAEAPNVAMVWSPGDVPANDIDPYYPGDAYVDWVGVSLYIEPYENGDPSLPSMLATSNVERLTRLYNTYSDRKPLMLSETGVPHYQHAAGEDFTEWAKLNLQRLYEIMPYKYPRLKAITYFNVNQGMNNAKNDYSLSSSSDIQNYYSKLIANPYLLSKVSDSAQPVDRVGYVPVDADHQSFTKKTKFVPFIKIPEVYIGKVEYILNGRLTATQTELPYGLELRAGEVPEGSVLQIRVLNKSGKQVSLRTFGVSSQVSVDIDGKDQVFEQAPAIVNGSTLTPLRAIFEAMGATVEYEAATRTVNAKKGGTTVRLTLDQKTVYVNGKAMQLEEPARLVNGYTLAPARFVGETFGGKVAWDGSSRTVTIATK
;
A
#
# COMPACT_ATOMS: atom_id res chain seq x y z
N MET A 1 21.86 -57.34 -5.23
CA MET A 1 22.29 -58.44 -4.35
C MET A 1 23.81 -58.37 -4.19
N LYS A 2 24.33 -58.25 -2.95
CA LYS A 2 25.73 -58.50 -2.48
C LYS A 2 26.85 -57.66 -3.15
N LYS A 3 27.61 -56.78 -2.47
CA LYS A 3 28.45 -56.78 -1.24
C LYS A 3 29.94 -56.62 -1.61
N ARG A 4 30.53 -55.53 -1.08
CA ARG A 4 31.83 -55.40 -0.38
C ARG A 4 33.19 -55.46 -1.13
N ILE A 5 33.90 -54.32 -1.05
CA ILE A 5 35.16 -54.05 -0.30
C ILE A 5 36.30 -55.10 -0.41
N SER A 6 37.46 -54.72 -1.01
CA SER A 6 38.74 -54.47 -0.29
C SER A 6 39.98 -54.36 -1.20
N ILE A 7 40.69 -53.23 -1.06
CA ILE A 7 42.13 -53.06 -0.76
C ILE A 7 43.18 -53.73 -1.67
N MET A 8 44.07 -52.92 -2.29
CA MET A 8 45.53 -53.11 -2.11
C MET A 8 46.37 -51.88 -2.48
N THR A 9 47.29 -51.61 -1.56
CA THR A 9 48.35 -50.61 -1.41
C THR A 9 49.51 -50.82 -2.40
N ILE A 10 50.22 -49.75 -2.79
CA ILE A 10 51.68 -49.81 -3.01
C ILE A 10 52.36 -48.59 -2.37
N VAL A 11 53.31 -48.92 -1.49
CA VAL A 11 54.26 -48.09 -0.74
C VAL A 11 55.55 -47.99 -1.54
N VAL A 12 56.27 -46.86 -1.51
CA VAL A 12 57.73 -46.82 -1.21
C VAL A 12 58.06 -45.46 -0.58
N GLY A 13 58.69 -45.49 0.59
CA GLY A 13 59.43 -44.37 1.18
C GLY A 13 60.94 -44.62 1.11
N VAL A 14 61.72 -43.55 1.31
CA VAL A 14 63.13 -43.62 1.72
C VAL A 14 63.32 -42.65 2.89
N LEU A 15 63.88 -43.17 3.98
CA LEU A 15 64.21 -42.47 5.23
C LEU A 15 65.51 -41.66 5.10
N ALA A 16 65.55 -40.48 5.73
CA ALA A 16 66.76 -39.89 6.28
C ALA A 16 66.45 -39.26 7.65
N ALA A 17 67.40 -39.40 8.57
CA ALA A 17 67.22 -39.30 10.01
C ALA A 17 67.12 -37.87 10.57
N SER A 18 66.21 -37.72 11.53
CA SER A 18 66.19 -36.85 12.72
C SER A 18 67.11 -35.62 12.79
N PHE A 19 66.50 -34.43 12.75
CA PHE A 19 66.73 -33.40 13.76
C PHE A 19 65.40 -33.17 14.50
N ALA A 20 65.43 -33.36 15.82
CA ALA A 20 64.32 -33.04 16.69
C ALA A 20 64.18 -31.51 16.77
N SER A 21 63.29 -30.94 15.96
CA SER A 21 62.56 -29.74 16.35
C SER A 21 61.29 -30.21 17.03
N SER A 22 61.13 -29.92 18.32
CA SER A 22 59.87 -30.10 19.04
C SER A 22 58.71 -29.63 18.15
N PRO A 23 57.65 -30.42 17.93
CA PRO A 23 56.49 -29.89 17.22
C PRO A 23 55.98 -28.69 18.02
N ALA A 24 55.89 -27.53 17.37
CA ALA A 24 55.09 -26.44 17.90
C ALA A 24 53.72 -27.03 18.27
N PRO A 25 53.14 -26.69 19.44
CA PRO A 25 51.85 -27.24 19.82
C PRO A 25 50.89 -26.97 18.67
N ALA A 26 50.29 -28.03 18.13
CA ALA A 26 49.23 -27.91 17.15
C ALA A 26 48.11 -27.13 17.82
N HIS A 27 48.01 -25.84 17.54
CA HIS A 27 46.84 -25.06 17.91
C HIS A 27 45.67 -25.72 17.20
N ALA A 28 44.73 -26.25 17.98
CA ALA A 28 43.44 -26.66 17.46
C ALA A 28 42.87 -25.47 16.67
N ASP A 29 42.40 -25.73 15.46
CA ASP A 29 41.79 -24.72 14.62
C ASP A 29 40.56 -24.18 15.37
N ILE A 30 40.63 -22.92 15.82
CA ILE A 30 39.56 -22.29 16.62
C ILE A 30 38.20 -22.38 15.92
N VAL A 31 38.19 -22.39 14.58
CA VAL A 31 36.98 -22.58 13.78
C VAL A 31 36.44 -24.00 13.97
N TRP A 32 37.32 -25.00 13.91
CA TRP A 32 36.96 -26.40 14.13
C TRP A 32 36.44 -26.66 15.55
N ASP A 33 37.06 -26.04 16.55
CA ASP A 33 36.63 -26.15 17.95
C ASP A 33 35.22 -25.59 18.15
N HIS A 34 34.94 -24.40 17.61
CA HIS A 34 33.61 -23.80 17.66
C HIS A 34 32.58 -24.65 16.91
N TRP A 35 32.95 -25.20 15.75
CA TRP A 35 32.07 -26.07 14.97
C TRP A 35 31.74 -27.37 15.73
N GLN A 36 32.73 -28.08 16.27
CA GLN A 36 32.52 -29.31 17.03
C GLN A 36 31.68 -29.08 18.28
N GLN A 37 31.91 -27.96 18.99
CA GLN A 37 31.13 -27.59 20.16
C GLN A 37 29.66 -27.32 19.77
N ALA A 38 29.42 -26.54 18.71
CA ALA A 38 28.08 -26.27 18.21
C ALA A 38 27.33 -27.57 17.86
N GLU A 39 27.94 -28.47 17.09
CA GLU A 39 27.31 -29.74 16.70
C GLU A 39 27.07 -30.66 17.91
N SER A 40 28.00 -30.71 18.87
CA SER A 40 27.82 -31.46 20.12
C SER A 40 26.65 -30.93 20.96
N LEU A 41 26.49 -29.61 21.03
CA LEU A 41 25.40 -28.95 21.75
C LEU A 41 24.06 -29.25 21.07
N VAL A 42 23.99 -29.13 19.74
CA VAL A 42 22.80 -29.47 18.95
C VAL A 42 22.40 -30.93 19.13
N ALA A 43 23.36 -31.86 19.06
CA ALA A 43 23.13 -33.29 19.23
C ALA A 43 22.56 -33.64 20.63
N ARG A 44 22.89 -32.83 21.65
CA ARG A 44 22.35 -32.94 23.01
C ARG A 44 21.04 -32.18 23.21
N GLY A 45 20.50 -31.55 22.17
CA GLY A 45 19.28 -30.73 22.23
C GLY A 45 19.50 -29.32 22.81
N ASN A 46 20.73 -28.92 23.11
CA ASN A 46 21.05 -27.64 23.73
C ASN A 46 21.38 -26.56 22.67
N LYS A 47 20.42 -26.28 21.78
CA LYS A 47 20.62 -25.34 20.68
C LYS A 47 20.88 -23.90 21.16
N ALA A 48 20.39 -23.52 22.33
CA ALA A 48 20.60 -22.19 22.90
C ALA A 48 22.08 -21.90 23.15
N GLU A 49 22.83 -22.86 23.69
CA GLU A 49 24.27 -22.72 23.90
C GLU A 49 25.07 -22.75 22.58
N ALA A 50 24.51 -23.32 21.50
CA ALA A 50 25.17 -23.35 20.20
C ALA A 50 25.16 -21.98 19.47
N VAL A 51 24.28 -21.06 19.89
CA VAL A 51 24.11 -19.73 19.24
C VAL A 51 25.41 -18.93 19.20
N SER A 52 26.13 -18.85 20.31
CA SER A 52 27.39 -18.09 20.37
C SER A 52 28.46 -18.68 19.44
N HIS A 53 28.47 -20.01 19.27
CA HIS A 53 29.36 -20.67 18.33
C HIS A 53 28.97 -20.40 16.89
N TRP A 54 27.68 -20.45 16.53
CA TRP A 54 27.24 -20.09 15.18
C TRP A 54 27.51 -18.63 14.84
N GLN A 55 27.31 -17.69 15.78
CA GLN A 55 27.65 -16.29 15.59
C GLN A 55 29.16 -16.09 15.33
N PHE A 56 30.00 -16.77 16.13
CA PHE A 56 31.44 -16.76 15.92
C PHE A 56 31.80 -17.26 14.51
N LEU A 57 31.24 -18.41 14.10
CA LEU A 57 31.51 -19.02 12.81
C LEU A 57 31.05 -18.11 11.65
N ALA A 58 29.82 -17.58 11.70
CA ALA A 58 29.29 -16.67 10.70
C ALA A 58 30.19 -15.44 10.50
N ASN A 59 30.57 -14.79 11.61
CA ASN A 59 31.43 -13.61 11.60
C ASN A 59 32.86 -13.94 11.12
N HIS A 60 33.41 -15.10 11.50
CA HIS A 60 34.71 -15.55 11.03
C HIS A 60 34.71 -15.74 9.51
N TYR A 61 33.77 -16.52 8.97
CA TYR A 61 33.67 -16.75 7.53
C TYR A 61 33.42 -15.45 6.75
N ALA A 62 32.63 -14.53 7.31
CA ALA A 62 32.40 -13.22 6.70
C ALA A 62 33.71 -12.41 6.62
N SER A 63 34.54 -12.47 7.66
CA SER A 63 35.81 -11.72 7.72
C SER A 63 36.84 -12.18 6.69
N ILE A 64 36.76 -13.43 6.23
CA ILE A 64 37.68 -14.00 5.23
C ILE A 64 37.08 -14.08 3.82
N GLY A 65 35.86 -13.58 3.64
CA GLY A 65 35.19 -13.55 2.33
C GLY A 65 34.50 -14.87 1.92
N ASP A 66 34.27 -15.77 2.86
CA ASP A 66 33.57 -17.04 2.62
C ASP A 66 32.05 -16.86 2.80
N TRP A 67 31.41 -16.31 1.78
CA TRP A 67 30.01 -15.91 1.83
C TRP A 67 29.03 -17.09 1.93
N GLU A 68 29.37 -18.23 1.35
CA GLU A 68 28.51 -19.42 1.41
C GLU A 68 28.44 -19.94 2.85
N ASN A 69 29.58 -20.10 3.52
CA ASN A 69 29.57 -20.53 4.93
C ASN A 69 28.96 -19.47 5.85
N THR A 70 29.18 -18.18 5.61
CA THR A 70 28.48 -17.12 6.35
C THR A 70 26.96 -17.27 6.25
N ALA A 71 26.43 -17.43 5.04
CA ALA A 71 24.99 -17.61 4.82
C ALA A 71 24.47 -18.86 5.54
N LEU A 72 25.20 -19.98 5.47
CA LEU A 72 24.81 -21.23 6.14
C LEU A 72 24.72 -21.09 7.67
N PHE A 73 25.65 -20.36 8.31
CA PHE A 73 25.59 -20.16 9.76
C PHE A 73 24.54 -19.15 10.20
N TYR A 74 24.26 -18.11 9.40
CA TYR A 74 23.08 -17.27 9.62
C TYR A 74 21.79 -18.07 9.44
N GLY A 75 21.74 -19.00 8.49
CA GLY A 75 20.68 -20.00 8.33
C GLY A 75 20.43 -20.87 9.58
N LYS A 76 21.46 -21.16 10.37
CA LYS A 76 21.28 -21.86 11.66
C LYS A 76 20.69 -20.94 12.73
N LEU A 77 21.09 -19.66 12.72
CA LEU A 77 20.65 -18.65 13.68
C LEU A 77 19.18 -18.27 13.44
N ASP A 78 18.77 -17.97 12.21
CA ASP A 78 17.37 -17.64 11.91
C ASP A 78 16.42 -18.75 12.33
N SER A 79 16.76 -20.00 11.98
CA SER A 79 15.94 -21.17 12.23
C SER A 79 15.80 -21.45 13.72
N TYR A 80 16.83 -21.13 14.51
CA TYR A 80 16.75 -21.22 15.97
C TYR A 80 15.84 -20.14 16.55
N PHE A 81 16.04 -18.87 16.17
CA PHE A 81 15.27 -17.75 16.73
C PHE A 81 13.79 -17.79 16.31
N ASP A 82 13.48 -18.20 15.07
CA ASP A 82 12.11 -18.43 14.59
C ASP A 82 11.43 -19.51 15.44
N ALA A 83 12.13 -20.63 15.69
CA ALA A 83 11.59 -21.75 16.46
C ALA A 83 11.27 -21.42 17.93
N ILE A 84 11.96 -20.45 18.54
CA ILE A 84 11.68 -20.00 19.91
C ILE A 84 10.73 -18.79 19.97
N GLY A 85 10.33 -18.26 18.81
CA GLY A 85 9.44 -17.09 18.70
C GLY A 85 10.11 -15.75 18.98
N ASP A 86 11.44 -15.67 18.89
CA ASP A 86 12.20 -14.41 18.90
C ASP A 86 12.30 -13.87 17.46
N TYR A 87 11.16 -13.37 16.99
CA TYR A 87 11.01 -13.01 15.58
C TYR A 87 11.89 -11.82 15.17
N ASP A 88 12.23 -10.91 16.08
CA ASP A 88 13.13 -9.79 15.76
C ASP A 88 14.53 -10.29 15.39
N GLN A 89 15.07 -11.25 16.17
CA GLN A 89 16.34 -11.90 15.82
C GLN A 89 16.21 -12.79 14.58
N ALA A 90 15.12 -13.55 14.45
CA ALA A 90 14.90 -14.42 13.30
C ALA A 90 14.91 -13.64 11.98
N ILE A 91 14.17 -12.53 11.93
CA ILE A 91 14.12 -11.63 10.76
C ILE A 91 15.51 -11.10 10.43
N HIS A 92 16.24 -10.59 11.43
CA HIS A 92 17.59 -10.08 11.23
C HIS A 92 18.51 -11.12 10.57
N TYR A 93 18.48 -12.37 11.03
CA TYR A 93 19.30 -13.43 10.46
C TYR A 93 18.80 -13.94 9.10
N TYR A 94 17.48 -13.94 8.83
CA TYR A 94 16.96 -14.24 7.49
C TYR A 94 17.42 -13.20 6.46
N GLU A 95 17.43 -11.92 6.83
CA GLU A 95 17.93 -10.84 5.98
C GLU A 95 19.43 -10.98 5.72
N LEU A 96 20.22 -11.30 6.75
CA LEU A 96 21.65 -11.58 6.61
C LEU A 96 21.92 -12.83 5.76
N GLU A 97 21.20 -13.94 5.99
CA GLU A 97 21.31 -15.14 5.16
C GLU A 97 21.13 -14.78 3.68
N ASN A 98 20.09 -13.99 3.35
CA ASN A 98 19.86 -13.53 1.99
C ASN A 98 20.97 -12.60 1.46
N GLU A 99 21.42 -11.62 2.25
CA GLU A 99 22.51 -10.72 1.87
C GLU A 99 23.77 -11.50 1.46
N TYR A 100 24.14 -12.51 2.24
CA TYR A 100 25.35 -13.31 1.99
C TYR A 100 25.19 -14.32 0.87
N TRP A 101 23.99 -14.88 0.65
CA TRP A 101 23.73 -15.64 -0.58
C TRP A 101 23.91 -14.78 -1.84
N LEU A 102 23.42 -13.54 -1.83
CA LEU A 102 23.60 -12.61 -2.96
C LEU A 102 25.07 -12.28 -3.20
N LYS A 103 25.87 -12.07 -2.13
CA LYS A 103 27.34 -11.90 -2.25
C LYS A 103 28.03 -13.14 -2.82
N ALA A 104 27.50 -14.33 -2.56
CA ALA A 104 27.96 -15.59 -3.16
C ALA A 104 27.50 -15.77 -4.63
N GLY A 105 26.74 -14.83 -5.19
CA GLY A 105 26.18 -14.93 -6.55
C GLY A 105 25.00 -15.90 -6.66
N ARG A 106 24.31 -16.18 -5.55
CA ARG A 106 23.15 -17.07 -5.49
C ARG A 106 21.93 -16.31 -4.95
N ASP A 107 20.74 -16.68 -5.41
CA ASP A 107 19.46 -16.11 -4.96
C ASP A 107 18.75 -17.00 -3.93
N TRP A 108 19.46 -17.97 -3.35
CA TRP A 108 18.90 -19.01 -2.47
C TRP A 108 18.23 -18.45 -1.20
N GLY A 109 18.61 -17.23 -0.79
CA GLY A 109 17.98 -16.53 0.33
C GLY A 109 16.64 -15.86 0.02
N ALA A 110 16.19 -15.79 -1.24
CA ALA A 110 14.96 -15.08 -1.58
C ALA A 110 13.72 -15.65 -0.87
N VAL A 111 13.64 -16.98 -0.73
CA VAL A 111 12.56 -17.67 0.01
C VAL A 111 12.59 -17.31 1.51
N LYS A 112 13.76 -16.98 2.05
CA LYS A 112 13.95 -16.60 3.46
C LYS A 112 13.35 -15.23 3.76
N LEU A 113 13.45 -14.30 2.81
CA LEU A 113 12.79 -13.01 2.93
C LEU A 113 11.27 -13.14 3.01
N GLN A 114 10.68 -14.09 2.29
CA GLN A 114 9.24 -14.37 2.41
C GLN A 114 8.87 -14.80 3.84
N ARG A 115 9.67 -15.67 4.47
CA ARG A 115 9.45 -16.05 5.87
C ARG A 115 9.66 -14.87 6.81
N ALA A 116 10.71 -14.09 6.63
CA ALA A 116 10.97 -12.86 7.40
C ALA A 116 9.77 -11.91 7.33
N ASP A 117 9.21 -11.71 6.14
CA ASP A 117 8.01 -10.90 5.95
C ASP A 117 6.80 -11.51 6.68
N GLN A 118 6.56 -12.82 6.58
CA GLN A 118 5.45 -13.49 7.27
C GLN A 118 5.47 -13.27 8.79
N ILE A 119 6.66 -13.30 9.41
CA ILE A 119 6.80 -13.14 10.87
C ILE A 119 6.98 -11.69 11.33
N ARG A 120 7.15 -10.74 10.41
CA ARG A 120 7.35 -9.33 10.75
C ARG A 120 6.10 -8.71 11.35
N THR A 121 6.23 -8.23 12.57
CA THR A 121 5.22 -7.37 13.17
C THR A 121 5.27 -5.97 12.53
N THR A 122 4.17 -5.56 11.91
CA THR A 122 4.02 -4.26 11.28
C THR A 122 2.86 -3.51 11.94
N VAL A 123 3.11 -2.28 12.36
CA VAL A 123 2.06 -1.33 12.77
C VAL A 123 2.36 0.01 12.11
N GLU A 124 1.56 0.33 11.10
CA GLU A 124 1.53 1.63 10.45
C GLU A 124 0.20 2.31 10.77
N LEU A 125 0.14 3.62 10.60
CA LEU A 125 -1.06 4.41 10.87
C LEU A 125 -1.30 5.36 9.71
N TYR A 126 -2.55 5.41 9.24
CA TYR A 126 -3.02 6.32 8.21
C TYR A 126 -4.12 7.19 8.79
N ARG A 127 -4.23 8.43 8.32
CA ARG A 127 -5.32 9.34 8.71
C ARG A 127 -6.05 9.85 7.49
N GLN A 128 -7.32 10.15 7.69
CA GLN A 128 -8.14 10.84 6.70
C GLN A 128 -7.58 12.25 6.44
N GLU A 129 -7.58 12.64 5.17
CA GLU A 129 -7.15 13.96 4.70
C GLU A 129 -8.21 14.53 3.74
N ARG A 130 -8.34 15.86 3.72
CA ARG A 130 -9.19 16.60 2.78
C ARG A 130 -8.42 17.68 2.02
N ASP A 131 -7.18 17.99 2.42
CA ASP A 131 -6.28 18.80 1.60
C ASP A 131 -5.85 18.01 0.35
N GLN A 132 -6.40 18.42 -0.79
CA GLN A 132 -6.09 17.79 -2.07
C GLN A 132 -4.63 17.98 -2.50
N SER A 133 -3.94 19.01 -2.02
CA SER A 133 -2.54 19.23 -2.38
C SER A 133 -1.67 18.10 -1.82
N THR A 134 -1.79 17.85 -0.51
CA THR A 134 -1.12 16.75 0.20
C THR A 134 -1.49 15.38 -0.37
N ILE A 135 -2.78 15.14 -0.64
CA ILE A 135 -3.22 13.85 -1.20
C ILE A 135 -2.60 13.63 -2.59
N ARG A 136 -2.60 14.67 -3.43
CA ARG A 136 -2.10 14.57 -4.82
C ARG A 136 -0.58 14.44 -4.87
N GLU A 137 0.14 15.06 -3.95
CA GLU A 137 1.60 14.90 -3.84
C GLU A 137 2.00 13.43 -3.74
N LEU A 138 1.28 12.63 -2.95
CA LEU A 138 1.54 11.20 -2.83
C LEU A 138 0.98 10.38 -4.00
N ALA A 139 -0.10 10.87 -4.63
CA ALA A 139 -0.90 10.11 -5.58
C ALA A 139 -0.51 10.33 -7.06
N LEU A 140 0.29 11.35 -7.39
CA LEU A 140 0.71 11.67 -8.76
C LEU A 140 2.08 11.05 -9.10
N PRO A 141 2.37 10.80 -10.39
CA PRO A 141 3.72 10.42 -10.81
C PRO A 141 4.67 11.62 -10.70
N SER A 142 6.00 11.41 -10.61
CA SER A 142 6.97 12.53 -10.55
C SER A 142 6.89 13.48 -11.76
N SER A 143 6.42 12.99 -12.90
CA SER A 143 6.20 13.83 -14.09
C SER A 143 4.97 14.75 -14.00
N GLY A 144 4.07 14.50 -13.05
CA GLY A 144 2.76 15.14 -12.94
C GLY A 144 1.74 14.76 -14.04
N LYS A 145 2.16 13.99 -15.06
CA LYS A 145 1.31 13.61 -16.19
C LYS A 145 0.61 12.27 -15.92
N LEU A 146 -0.71 12.32 -15.83
CA LEU A 146 -1.57 11.14 -15.71
C LEU A 146 -1.58 10.31 -17.00
N ALA A 147 -1.62 8.99 -16.85
CA ALA A 147 -1.87 8.03 -17.92
C ALA A 147 -3.36 8.02 -18.32
N LYS A 148 -3.67 7.31 -19.41
CA LYS A 148 -5.04 7.17 -19.92
C LYS A 148 -5.95 6.59 -18.84
N PHE A 149 -7.09 7.23 -18.58
CA PHE A 149 -8.05 6.83 -17.55
C PHE A 149 -7.51 6.84 -16.11
N GLU A 150 -6.36 7.45 -15.85
CA GLU A 150 -5.81 7.47 -14.51
C GLU A 150 -6.56 8.49 -13.63
N PRO A 151 -7.01 8.10 -12.42
CA PRO A 151 -7.59 9.03 -11.47
C PRO A 151 -6.49 9.91 -10.86
N ALA A 152 -6.81 11.18 -10.56
CA ALA A 152 -5.89 12.06 -9.86
C ALA A 152 -5.53 11.48 -8.47
N TYR A 153 -6.51 10.90 -7.79
CA TYR A 153 -6.35 10.07 -6.59
C TYR A 153 -7.61 9.22 -6.36
N GLY A 154 -7.52 8.22 -5.47
CA GLY A 154 -8.53 7.18 -5.32
C GLY A 154 -8.26 5.94 -6.17
N THR A 155 -9.06 4.90 -5.96
CA THR A 155 -8.85 3.56 -6.54
C THR A 155 -10.15 3.04 -7.15
N TYR A 156 -10.17 2.68 -8.43
CA TYR A 156 -11.34 2.09 -9.08
C TYR A 156 -11.70 0.72 -8.52
N LEU A 157 -12.99 0.52 -8.29
CA LEU A 157 -13.55 -0.79 -7.96
C LEU A 157 -13.78 -1.60 -9.23
N GLY A 158 -13.10 -2.73 -9.35
CA GLY A 158 -13.25 -3.69 -10.42
C GLY A 158 -13.79 -5.04 -9.94
N ILE A 159 -14.48 -5.77 -10.80
CA ILE A 159 -14.97 -7.12 -10.49
C ILE A 159 -15.08 -8.01 -11.74
N TYR A 160 -14.71 -9.28 -11.61
CA TYR A 160 -15.19 -10.36 -12.48
C TYR A 160 -16.40 -11.01 -11.80
N SER A 161 -17.59 -10.90 -12.37
CA SER A 161 -18.84 -11.33 -11.70
C SER A 161 -19.57 -12.47 -12.39
N GLU A 162 -19.03 -13.05 -13.47
CA GLU A 162 -19.77 -14.01 -14.30
C GLU A 162 -20.33 -15.21 -13.51
N GLN A 163 -19.54 -15.72 -12.56
CA GLN A 163 -19.90 -16.86 -11.71
C GLN A 163 -20.53 -16.46 -10.36
N ASP A 164 -20.77 -15.17 -10.14
CA ASP A 164 -21.47 -14.69 -8.96
C ASP A 164 -22.96 -15.10 -9.05
N PRO A 165 -23.51 -15.85 -8.07
CA PRO A 165 -24.90 -16.32 -8.13
C PRO A 165 -25.96 -15.21 -8.07
N LYS A 166 -25.64 -14.02 -7.57
CA LYS A 166 -26.57 -12.87 -7.43
C LYS A 166 -26.40 -11.85 -8.57
N VAL A 167 -25.17 -11.64 -9.04
CA VAL A 167 -24.85 -10.67 -10.12
C VAL A 167 -24.81 -11.36 -11.49
N GLY A 168 -24.06 -12.45 -11.60
CA GLY A 168 -23.70 -13.09 -12.85
C GLY A 168 -23.13 -12.09 -13.86
N ASN A 169 -23.52 -12.25 -15.12
CA ASN A 169 -23.15 -11.35 -16.20
C ASN A 169 -24.05 -10.10 -16.33
N MET A 170 -24.87 -9.77 -15.33
CA MET A 170 -25.69 -8.56 -15.32
C MET A 170 -25.03 -7.48 -14.44
N PHE A 171 -24.06 -6.77 -15.00
CA PHE A 171 -23.24 -5.78 -14.31
C PHE A 171 -24.02 -4.68 -13.57
N THR A 172 -25.20 -4.31 -14.05
CA THR A 172 -26.11 -3.36 -13.39
C THR A 172 -26.61 -3.83 -12.02
N LYS A 173 -26.51 -5.13 -11.70
CA LYS A 173 -26.92 -5.68 -10.40
C LYS A 173 -25.91 -5.43 -9.28
N THR A 174 -24.66 -5.04 -9.58
CA THR A 174 -23.63 -4.95 -8.53
C THR A 174 -24.01 -3.96 -7.43
N GLU A 175 -24.64 -2.82 -7.77
CA GLU A 175 -25.08 -1.84 -6.78
C GLU A 175 -26.17 -2.40 -5.85
N ALA A 176 -27.15 -3.12 -6.40
CA ALA A 176 -28.21 -3.73 -5.60
C ALA A 176 -27.68 -4.87 -4.70
N VAL A 177 -26.64 -5.59 -5.13
CA VAL A 177 -26.04 -6.71 -4.37
C VAL A 177 -25.03 -6.22 -3.33
N TYR A 178 -24.18 -5.26 -3.68
CA TYR A 178 -23.04 -4.83 -2.86
C TYR A 178 -23.18 -3.41 -2.28
N GLY A 179 -24.27 -2.72 -2.56
CA GLY A 179 -24.54 -1.36 -2.07
C GLY A 179 -23.76 -0.26 -2.79
N LYS A 180 -22.95 -0.61 -3.80
CA LYS A 180 -22.19 0.35 -4.62
C LYS A 180 -21.89 -0.24 -5.99
N LYS A 181 -21.94 0.61 -7.00
CA LYS A 181 -21.55 0.29 -8.37
C LYS A 181 -20.04 0.07 -8.50
N HIS A 182 -19.65 -0.83 -9.40
CA HIS A 182 -18.26 -1.06 -9.79
C HIS A 182 -17.91 -0.22 -11.02
N ALA A 183 -16.68 0.28 -11.06
CA ALA A 183 -16.15 1.09 -12.15
C ALA A 183 -15.67 0.24 -13.33
N ILE A 184 -15.13 -0.95 -13.06
CA ILE A 184 -14.49 -1.83 -14.05
C ILE A 184 -15.10 -3.24 -13.96
N TYR A 185 -15.40 -3.83 -15.11
CA TYR A 185 -15.89 -5.21 -15.19
C TYR A 185 -14.90 -6.05 -16.01
N LEU A 186 -14.42 -7.16 -15.45
CA LEU A 186 -13.48 -8.06 -16.14
C LEU A 186 -14.25 -9.07 -16.99
N ALA A 187 -13.77 -9.27 -18.23
CA ALA A 187 -14.16 -10.35 -19.11
C ALA A 187 -12.92 -11.00 -19.74
N TYR A 188 -13.00 -12.30 -20.01
CA TYR A 188 -11.98 -13.04 -20.76
C TYR A 188 -12.37 -13.08 -22.24
N ALA A 189 -11.37 -12.99 -23.09
CA ALA A 189 -11.48 -13.16 -24.53
C ALA A 189 -10.26 -13.95 -25.03
N HIS A 190 -10.42 -14.64 -26.15
CA HIS A 190 -9.39 -15.50 -26.70
C HIS A 190 -8.98 -15.02 -28.09
N TRP A 191 -7.69 -15.11 -28.43
CA TRP A 191 -7.20 -14.76 -29.76
C TRP A 191 -7.90 -15.61 -30.83
N GLY A 192 -8.23 -15.01 -31.97
CA GLY A 192 -9.02 -15.64 -33.04
C GLY A 192 -10.54 -15.57 -32.83
N GLN A 193 -11.04 -15.20 -31.64
CA GLN A 193 -12.47 -14.96 -31.41
C GLN A 193 -12.87 -13.50 -31.67
N SER A 194 -14.14 -13.28 -32.02
CA SER A 194 -14.71 -11.93 -32.20
C SER A 194 -14.60 -11.08 -30.93
N PHE A 195 -14.62 -9.75 -31.08
CA PHE A 195 -14.66 -8.83 -29.95
C PHE A 195 -15.82 -9.17 -28.99
N PRO A 196 -15.62 -9.13 -27.65
CA PRO A 196 -16.63 -9.46 -26.64
C PRO A 196 -17.73 -8.38 -26.53
N ALA A 197 -18.46 -8.12 -27.61
CA ALA A 197 -19.41 -7.01 -27.74
C ALA A 197 -20.53 -7.02 -26.69
N MET A 198 -20.97 -8.21 -26.25
CA MET A 198 -21.99 -8.32 -25.21
C MET A 198 -21.49 -7.86 -23.83
N TYR A 199 -20.23 -8.15 -23.48
CA TYR A 199 -19.63 -7.65 -22.24
C TYR A 199 -19.43 -6.13 -22.31
N ALA A 200 -18.98 -5.61 -23.45
CA ALA A 200 -18.86 -4.17 -23.66
C ALA A 200 -20.22 -3.46 -23.56
N LYS A 201 -21.28 -4.03 -24.13
CA LYS A 201 -22.65 -3.51 -23.98
C LYS A 201 -23.09 -3.52 -22.51
N ARG A 202 -22.86 -4.61 -21.77
CA ARG A 202 -23.23 -4.71 -20.35
C ARG A 202 -22.47 -3.72 -19.48
N ALA A 203 -21.18 -3.51 -19.75
CA ALA A 203 -20.38 -2.50 -19.06
C ALA A 203 -20.92 -1.09 -19.35
N LYS A 204 -21.27 -0.81 -20.62
CA LYS A 204 -21.92 0.45 -21.01
C LYS A 204 -23.27 0.68 -20.32
N ASP A 205 -24.13 -0.35 -20.28
CA ASP A 205 -25.43 -0.29 -19.60
C ASP A 205 -25.27 -0.04 -18.09
N ALA A 206 -24.18 -0.53 -17.50
CA ALA A 206 -23.80 -0.25 -16.11
C ALA A 206 -23.08 1.11 -15.94
N ASP A 207 -22.85 1.89 -17.00
CA ASP A 207 -22.02 3.12 -17.01
C ASP A 207 -20.60 2.87 -16.43
N GLY A 208 -20.02 1.71 -16.75
CA GLY A 208 -18.69 1.28 -16.34
C GLY A 208 -17.73 1.07 -17.53
N ALA A 209 -16.48 0.75 -17.20
CA ALA A 209 -15.44 0.35 -18.12
C ALA A 209 -15.36 -1.18 -18.24
N LEU A 210 -14.73 -1.66 -19.32
CA LEU A 210 -14.47 -3.08 -19.52
C LEU A 210 -12.97 -3.36 -19.41
N GLN A 211 -12.56 -4.25 -18.51
CA GLN A 211 -11.25 -4.86 -18.55
C GLN A 211 -11.35 -6.15 -19.35
N ILE A 212 -10.46 -6.35 -20.34
CA ILE A 212 -10.44 -7.53 -21.18
C ILE A 212 -9.12 -8.25 -20.95
N ALA A 213 -9.17 -9.46 -20.38
CA ALA A 213 -8.05 -10.40 -20.40
C ALA A 213 -8.07 -11.10 -21.76
N TRP A 214 -7.13 -10.75 -22.65
CA TRP A 214 -7.07 -11.30 -24.01
C TRP A 214 -5.95 -12.32 -24.13
N GLU A 215 -6.33 -13.58 -24.23
CA GLU A 215 -5.45 -14.74 -24.10
C GLU A 215 -5.12 -15.35 -25.47
N PRO A 216 -3.84 -15.43 -25.87
CA PRO A 216 -3.43 -16.13 -27.08
C PRO A 216 -3.19 -17.62 -26.77
N ASP A 217 -4.27 -18.39 -26.66
CA ASP A 217 -4.24 -19.81 -26.23
C ASP A 217 -3.38 -20.74 -27.10
N ASP A 218 -3.04 -20.33 -28.32
CA ASP A 218 -2.16 -21.06 -29.23
C ASP A 218 -0.73 -20.50 -29.25
N GLY A 219 -0.36 -19.69 -28.26
CA GLY A 219 0.94 -19.04 -28.14
C GLY A 219 1.02 -17.72 -28.91
N LEU A 220 2.22 -17.13 -28.97
CA LEU A 220 2.43 -15.80 -29.56
C LEU A 220 2.60 -15.80 -31.09
N ASP A 221 2.84 -16.96 -31.71
CA ASP A 221 3.08 -17.05 -33.16
C ASP A 221 1.89 -16.57 -34.00
N PRO A 222 0.62 -16.95 -33.71
CA PRO A 222 -0.54 -16.50 -34.48
C PRO A 222 -0.92 -15.04 -34.27
N VAL A 223 -0.26 -14.34 -33.33
CA VAL A 223 -0.57 -12.95 -33.00
C VAL A 223 0.05 -12.03 -34.04
N GLU A 224 -0.72 -11.51 -34.98
CA GLU A 224 -0.22 -10.68 -36.07
C GLU A 224 -1.09 -9.45 -36.32
N ASP A 225 -0.46 -8.45 -36.95
CA ASP A 225 -1.17 -7.30 -37.49
C ASP A 225 -1.84 -7.70 -38.81
N GLY A 226 -3.14 -7.97 -38.74
CA GLY A 226 -3.94 -8.39 -39.88
C GLY A 226 -5.40 -7.97 -39.75
N ALA A 227 -6.21 -8.35 -40.73
CA ALA A 227 -7.61 -7.98 -40.81
C ALA A 227 -8.42 -8.32 -39.53
N TYR A 228 -8.05 -9.41 -38.86
CA TYR A 228 -8.63 -9.81 -37.58
C TYR A 228 -8.39 -8.76 -36.48
N LEU A 229 -7.12 -8.43 -36.18
CA LEU A 229 -6.76 -7.45 -35.15
C LEU A 229 -7.35 -6.06 -35.45
N ARG A 230 -7.30 -5.64 -36.71
CA ARG A 230 -7.82 -4.34 -37.18
C ARG A 230 -9.33 -4.24 -36.98
N LYS A 231 -10.08 -5.28 -37.36
CA LYS A 231 -11.51 -5.36 -37.09
C LYS A 231 -11.81 -5.35 -35.59
N TRP A 232 -11.05 -6.11 -34.81
CA TRP A 232 -11.21 -6.17 -33.36
C TRP A 232 -11.01 -4.78 -32.72
N ALA A 233 -9.97 -4.04 -33.13
CA ALA A 233 -9.72 -2.66 -32.69
C ALA A 233 -10.87 -1.71 -33.06
N GLN A 234 -11.41 -1.81 -34.27
CA GLN A 234 -12.57 -1.01 -34.70
C GLN A 234 -13.83 -1.29 -33.87
N GLU A 235 -14.08 -2.56 -33.53
CA GLU A 235 -15.19 -2.95 -32.65
C GLU A 235 -14.98 -2.44 -31.21
N ALA A 236 -13.75 -2.49 -30.70
CA ALA A 236 -13.37 -1.90 -29.42
C ALA A 236 -13.58 -0.38 -29.38
N LYS A 237 -13.27 0.33 -30.47
CA LYS A 237 -13.61 1.75 -30.62
C LYS A 237 -15.12 1.99 -30.65
N ALA A 238 -15.85 1.20 -31.43
CA ALA A 238 -17.29 1.33 -31.59
C ALA A 238 -18.06 1.07 -30.29
N ALA A 239 -17.50 0.31 -29.34
CA ALA A 239 -18.08 0.13 -28.00
C ALA A 239 -18.33 1.47 -27.28
N GLY A 240 -17.44 2.45 -27.49
CA GLY A 240 -17.60 3.82 -26.97
C GLY A 240 -17.54 3.92 -25.44
N ILE A 241 -16.82 2.98 -24.79
CA ILE A 241 -16.54 2.99 -23.36
C ILE A 241 -15.02 2.89 -23.12
N PRO A 242 -14.51 3.26 -21.93
CA PRO A 242 -13.14 2.96 -21.55
C PRO A 242 -12.90 1.45 -21.53
N ILE A 243 -11.79 1.01 -22.13
CA ILE A 243 -11.37 -0.39 -22.15
C ILE A 243 -9.96 -0.50 -21.58
N PHE A 244 -9.74 -1.43 -20.65
CA PHE A 244 -8.42 -1.81 -20.14
C PHE A 244 -8.05 -3.15 -20.77
N LEU A 245 -7.16 -3.15 -21.77
CA LEU A 245 -6.79 -4.35 -22.50
C LEU A 245 -5.55 -5.00 -21.86
N ARG A 246 -5.77 -6.11 -21.16
CA ARG A 246 -4.75 -6.98 -20.58
C ARG A 246 -4.42 -8.10 -21.56
N PHE A 247 -3.52 -7.83 -22.50
CA PHE A 247 -3.06 -8.82 -23.48
C PHE A 247 -2.01 -9.76 -22.87
N ALA A 248 -2.22 -11.07 -23.03
CA ALA A 248 -1.26 -12.11 -22.65
C ALA A 248 -0.71 -11.89 -21.22
N GLY A 249 -1.61 -11.77 -20.24
CA GLY A 249 -1.26 -11.59 -18.83
C GLY A 249 -0.48 -12.79 -18.27
N GLU A 250 0.20 -12.58 -17.13
CA GLU A 250 0.94 -13.64 -16.42
C GLU A 250 2.05 -14.33 -17.21
N MET A 251 2.54 -13.67 -18.26
CA MET A 251 3.61 -14.14 -19.15
C MET A 251 4.91 -14.56 -18.44
N ASN A 252 5.14 -14.10 -17.21
CA ASN A 252 6.29 -14.47 -16.39
C ASN A 252 6.17 -15.87 -15.75
N GLY A 253 4.98 -16.50 -15.78
CA GLY A 253 4.76 -17.84 -15.24
C GLY A 253 4.72 -18.93 -16.31
N ALA A 254 5.29 -20.11 -16.02
CA ALA A 254 5.33 -21.23 -16.97
C ALA A 254 3.97 -21.95 -17.19
N TRP A 255 2.91 -21.51 -16.52
CA TRP A 255 1.56 -22.07 -16.67
C TRP A 255 0.81 -21.56 -17.90
N VAL A 256 1.31 -20.52 -18.59
CA VAL A 256 0.74 -20.00 -19.84
C VAL A 256 1.62 -20.33 -21.04
N LYS A 257 1.00 -20.55 -22.20
CA LYS A 257 1.71 -20.91 -23.44
C LYS A 257 2.52 -19.76 -24.08
N TRP A 258 2.29 -18.53 -23.64
CA TRP A 258 3.01 -17.34 -24.09
C TRP A 258 4.19 -16.95 -23.18
N HIS A 259 4.64 -17.88 -22.33
CA HIS A 259 5.85 -17.78 -21.53
C HIS A 259 7.11 -18.23 -22.30
N GLY A 260 8.28 -17.89 -21.79
CA GLY A 260 9.61 -18.38 -22.21
C GLY A 260 10.35 -17.50 -23.22
N ASN A 261 9.66 -16.57 -23.89
CA ASN A 261 10.27 -15.69 -24.91
C ASN A 261 9.89 -14.21 -24.70
N PRO A 262 10.59 -13.49 -23.80
CA PRO A 262 10.30 -12.09 -23.52
C PRO A 262 10.45 -11.17 -24.74
N ALA A 263 11.42 -11.44 -25.63
CA ALA A 263 11.64 -10.64 -26.83
C ALA A 263 10.45 -10.72 -27.80
N GLN A 264 9.91 -11.93 -28.02
CA GLN A 264 8.71 -12.11 -28.83
C GLN A 264 7.50 -11.46 -28.17
N TYR A 265 7.31 -11.64 -26.85
CA TYR A 265 6.24 -10.99 -26.10
C TYR A 265 6.25 -9.46 -26.28
N ILE A 266 7.42 -8.83 -26.07
CA ILE A 266 7.59 -7.38 -26.22
C ILE A 266 7.25 -6.95 -27.65
N ALA A 267 7.72 -7.68 -28.67
CA ALA A 267 7.42 -7.35 -30.06
C ALA A 267 5.91 -7.40 -30.36
N LYS A 268 5.20 -8.42 -29.87
CA LYS A 268 3.74 -8.53 -30.04
C LYS A 268 3.02 -7.43 -29.27
N PHE A 269 3.37 -7.18 -28.01
CA PHE A 269 2.74 -6.14 -27.20
C PHE A 269 2.87 -4.75 -27.84
N ARG A 270 4.07 -4.39 -28.33
CA ARG A 270 4.31 -3.12 -29.03
C ARG A 270 3.49 -2.99 -30.31
N MET A 271 3.41 -4.07 -31.10
CA MET A 271 2.57 -4.09 -32.30
C MET A 271 1.10 -3.86 -31.96
N LEU A 272 0.55 -4.57 -30.96
CA LEU A 272 -0.84 -4.33 -30.53
C LEU A 272 -1.04 -2.88 -30.08
N HIS A 273 -0.14 -2.35 -29.25
CA HIS A 273 -0.20 -0.96 -28.81
C HIS A 273 -0.32 0.00 -29.99
N ASP A 274 0.52 -0.15 -31.01
CA ASP A 274 0.54 0.76 -32.17
C ASP A 274 -0.78 0.69 -32.97
N VAL A 275 -1.38 -0.50 -33.09
CA VAL A 275 -2.71 -0.67 -33.70
C VAL A 275 -3.79 0.03 -32.87
N PHE A 276 -3.85 -0.22 -31.55
CA PHE A 276 -4.87 0.36 -30.68
C PHE A 276 -4.71 1.88 -30.51
N ALA A 277 -3.47 2.39 -30.48
CA ALA A 277 -3.19 3.82 -30.45
C ALA A 277 -3.74 4.54 -31.70
N ALA A 278 -3.64 3.90 -32.87
CA ALA A 278 -4.15 4.44 -34.13
C ALA A 278 -5.68 4.28 -34.27
N GLU A 279 -6.22 3.10 -33.93
CA GLU A 279 -7.59 2.75 -34.28
C GLU A 279 -8.60 2.89 -33.15
N ALA A 280 -8.19 2.77 -31.90
CA ALA A 280 -9.08 2.72 -30.74
C ALA A 280 -8.48 3.44 -29.52
N PRO A 281 -8.42 4.79 -29.56
CA PRO A 281 -7.81 5.57 -28.48
C PRO A 281 -8.52 5.43 -27.13
N ASN A 282 -9.73 4.88 -27.10
CA ASN A 282 -10.47 4.51 -25.87
C ASN A 282 -9.97 3.22 -25.18
N VAL A 283 -8.93 2.57 -25.71
CA VAL A 283 -8.29 1.39 -25.12
C VAL A 283 -7.00 1.79 -24.41
N ALA A 284 -6.88 1.50 -23.12
CA ALA A 284 -5.64 1.57 -22.36
C ALA A 284 -4.92 0.22 -22.40
N MET A 285 -3.63 0.23 -22.73
CA MET A 285 -2.80 -0.98 -22.77
C MET A 285 -2.30 -1.33 -21.36
N VAL A 286 -2.67 -2.53 -20.88
CA VAL A 286 -2.30 -3.03 -19.55
C VAL A 286 -1.26 -4.14 -19.68
N TRP A 287 -0.04 -3.88 -19.22
CA TRP A 287 0.97 -4.93 -19.05
C TRP A 287 0.81 -5.54 -17.66
N SER A 288 0.49 -6.83 -17.57
CA SER A 288 0.10 -7.46 -16.31
C SER A 288 0.80 -8.80 -16.07
N PRO A 289 1.97 -8.81 -15.42
CA PRO A 289 2.56 -10.04 -14.90
C PRO A 289 1.70 -10.69 -13.79
N GLY A 290 1.99 -11.95 -13.47
CA GLY A 290 1.68 -12.53 -12.16
C GLY A 290 2.69 -12.03 -11.14
N ASP A 291 2.30 -11.89 -9.88
CA ASP A 291 3.23 -11.39 -8.86
C ASP A 291 4.38 -12.37 -8.55
N VAL A 292 4.19 -13.64 -8.90
CA VAL A 292 5.19 -14.71 -8.90
C VAL A 292 5.28 -15.34 -10.31
N PRO A 293 6.45 -15.88 -10.72
CA PRO A 293 7.78 -15.67 -10.13
C PRO A 293 8.25 -14.22 -10.34
N ALA A 294 8.78 -13.60 -9.28
CA ALA A 294 9.09 -12.17 -9.29
C ALA A 294 10.29 -11.82 -10.20
N ASN A 295 11.30 -12.69 -10.26
CA ASN A 295 12.54 -12.45 -11.03
C ASN A 295 12.31 -12.44 -12.55
N ASP A 296 11.25 -13.09 -13.02
CA ASP A 296 10.90 -13.17 -14.45
C ASP A 296 9.94 -12.06 -14.89
N ILE A 297 9.62 -11.09 -14.03
CA ILE A 297 8.71 -9.98 -14.36
C ILE A 297 9.37 -9.00 -15.33
N ASP A 298 10.48 -8.39 -14.92
CA ASP A 298 11.09 -7.25 -15.62
C ASP A 298 11.56 -7.56 -17.05
N PRO A 299 12.05 -8.78 -17.38
CA PRO A 299 12.41 -9.12 -18.76
C PRO A 299 11.28 -8.99 -19.79
N TYR A 300 10.00 -9.06 -19.37
CA TYR A 300 8.84 -8.93 -20.26
C TYR A 300 8.34 -7.49 -20.42
N TYR A 301 8.94 -6.51 -19.74
CA TYR A 301 8.42 -5.14 -19.76
C TYR A 301 8.53 -4.48 -21.15
N PRO A 302 7.42 -4.10 -21.82
CA PRO A 302 7.45 -3.57 -23.18
C PRO A 302 8.06 -2.16 -23.30
N GLY A 303 8.20 -1.44 -22.20
CA GLY A 303 8.69 -0.06 -22.13
C GLY A 303 7.59 0.98 -21.96
N ASP A 304 7.94 2.13 -21.36
CA ASP A 304 6.98 3.18 -20.97
C ASP A 304 6.14 3.74 -22.11
N ALA A 305 6.67 3.75 -23.33
CA ALA A 305 5.97 4.28 -24.50
C ALA A 305 4.77 3.41 -24.93
N TYR A 306 4.70 2.15 -24.47
CA TYR A 306 3.73 1.17 -24.92
C TYR A 306 2.75 0.74 -23.82
N VAL A 307 3.04 1.06 -22.57
CA VAL A 307 2.23 0.64 -21.40
C VAL A 307 1.51 1.85 -20.82
N ASP A 308 0.17 1.81 -20.76
CA ASP A 308 -0.60 2.81 -20.03
C ASP A 308 -0.66 2.46 -18.52
N TRP A 309 -0.86 1.18 -18.19
CA TRP A 309 -1.03 0.68 -16.83
C TRP A 309 -0.17 -0.55 -16.55
N VAL A 310 0.40 -0.61 -15.35
CA VAL A 310 1.03 -1.83 -14.81
C VAL A 310 -0.01 -2.60 -14.02
N GLY A 311 -0.50 -3.69 -14.59
CA GLY A 311 -1.35 -4.65 -13.90
C GLY A 311 -0.54 -5.66 -13.10
N VAL A 312 -1.21 -6.37 -12.21
CA VAL A 312 -0.69 -7.60 -11.62
C VAL A 312 -1.84 -8.56 -11.30
N SER A 313 -1.63 -9.85 -11.55
CA SER A 313 -2.43 -10.91 -10.93
C SER A 313 -1.80 -11.27 -9.59
N LEU A 314 -2.52 -11.03 -8.49
CA LEU A 314 -2.00 -11.21 -7.13
C LEU A 314 -3.06 -11.89 -6.28
N TYR A 315 -2.84 -13.17 -5.96
CA TYR A 315 -3.72 -13.95 -5.11
C TYR A 315 -3.04 -14.29 -3.79
N ILE A 316 -3.82 -14.28 -2.70
CA ILE A 316 -3.41 -14.88 -1.43
C ILE A 316 -4.33 -16.06 -1.13
N GLU A 317 -3.73 -17.14 -0.65
CA GLU A 317 -4.43 -18.38 -0.36
C GLU A 317 -4.02 -18.90 1.03
N PRO A 318 -4.87 -19.67 1.72
CA PRO A 318 -4.53 -20.25 3.02
C PRO A 318 -3.38 -21.25 2.96
N TYR A 319 -3.19 -21.88 1.81
CA TYR A 319 -2.13 -22.84 1.51
C TYR A 319 -1.47 -22.49 0.18
N GLU A 320 -0.21 -22.87 0.03
CA GLU A 320 0.51 -22.72 -1.24
C GLU A 320 -0.22 -23.47 -2.37
N ASN A 321 -0.44 -22.79 -3.51
CA ASN A 321 -1.20 -23.29 -4.67
C ASN A 321 -2.59 -23.85 -4.33
N GLY A 322 -3.19 -23.35 -3.25
CA GLY A 322 -4.46 -23.81 -2.71
C GLY A 322 -4.44 -25.24 -2.18
N ASP A 323 -3.28 -25.90 -2.09
CA ASP A 323 -3.15 -27.30 -1.72
C ASP A 323 -2.92 -27.48 -0.21
N PRO A 324 -3.85 -28.11 0.52
CA PRO A 324 -3.71 -28.30 1.96
C PRO A 324 -2.59 -29.27 2.36
N SER A 325 -2.00 -29.99 1.40
CA SER A 325 -0.78 -30.79 1.62
C SER A 325 0.51 -29.97 1.56
N LEU A 326 0.44 -28.74 1.04
CA LEU A 326 1.55 -27.80 0.97
C LEU A 326 1.53 -26.83 2.17
N PRO A 327 2.63 -26.09 2.42
CA PRO A 327 2.75 -25.20 3.57
C PRO A 327 1.62 -24.17 3.68
N SER A 328 1.32 -23.80 4.93
CA SER A 328 0.37 -22.72 5.21
C SER A 328 0.91 -21.37 4.74
N MET A 329 0.03 -20.58 4.15
CA MET A 329 0.27 -19.24 3.63
C MET A 329 -0.54 -18.18 4.37
N LEU A 330 -1.18 -18.52 5.50
CA LEU A 330 -2.03 -17.61 6.28
C LEU A 330 -1.33 -16.33 6.75
N ALA A 331 -0.02 -16.41 7.03
CA ALA A 331 0.79 -15.27 7.46
C ALA A 331 1.25 -14.38 6.29
N THR A 332 1.08 -14.85 5.05
CA THR A 332 1.36 -14.05 3.85
C THR A 332 0.29 -12.98 3.70
N SER A 333 0.71 -11.74 3.41
CA SER A 333 -0.22 -10.65 3.11
C SER A 333 0.01 -10.12 1.70
N ASN A 334 -1.11 -9.75 1.07
CA ASN A 334 -1.16 -9.05 -0.21
C ASN A 334 -0.48 -7.68 -0.19
N VAL A 335 -0.34 -7.06 1.00
CA VAL A 335 0.24 -5.73 1.14
C VAL A 335 1.72 -5.77 0.77
N GLU A 336 2.53 -6.66 1.35
CA GLU A 336 3.96 -6.70 1.07
C GLU A 336 4.27 -7.28 -0.32
N ARG A 337 3.46 -8.21 -0.82
CA ARG A 337 3.64 -8.82 -2.16
C ARG A 337 3.59 -7.79 -3.30
N LEU A 338 2.86 -6.68 -3.14
CA LEU A 338 2.84 -5.61 -4.14
C LEU A 338 4.10 -4.72 -4.11
N THR A 339 4.85 -4.69 -3.01
CA THR A 339 5.90 -3.69 -2.73
C THR A 339 6.95 -3.61 -3.82
N ARG A 340 7.47 -4.76 -4.29
CA ARG A 340 8.50 -4.79 -5.33
C ARG A 340 8.00 -4.13 -6.61
N LEU A 341 6.85 -4.57 -7.11
CA LEU A 341 6.26 -4.05 -8.34
C LEU A 341 5.90 -2.56 -8.20
N TYR A 342 5.34 -2.17 -7.05
CA TYR A 342 5.03 -0.79 -6.75
C TYR A 342 6.27 0.10 -6.81
N ASN A 343 7.34 -0.27 -6.10
CA ASN A 343 8.57 0.52 -6.06
C ASN A 343 9.24 0.63 -7.43
N THR A 344 9.14 -0.39 -8.28
CA THR A 344 9.75 -0.38 -9.63
C THR A 344 9.01 0.51 -10.63
N TYR A 345 7.68 0.59 -10.55
CA TYR A 345 6.87 1.17 -11.63
C TYR A 345 6.01 2.38 -11.24
N SER A 346 5.67 2.54 -9.95
CA SER A 346 4.64 3.49 -9.49
C SER A 346 4.95 4.94 -9.82
N ASP A 347 6.22 5.32 -9.90
CA ASP A 347 6.64 6.69 -10.26
C ASP A 347 6.27 7.06 -11.70
N ARG A 348 6.19 6.08 -12.60
CA ARG A 348 5.99 6.28 -14.05
C ARG A 348 4.63 5.82 -14.55
N LYS A 349 4.02 4.84 -13.88
CA LYS A 349 2.78 4.19 -14.31
C LYS A 349 1.82 3.98 -13.14
N PRO A 350 0.50 4.18 -13.31
CA PRO A 350 -0.46 3.71 -12.34
C PRO A 350 -0.44 2.18 -12.26
N LEU A 351 -0.62 1.66 -11.06
CA LEU A 351 -0.77 0.24 -10.82
C LEU A 351 -2.24 -0.16 -10.73
N MET A 352 -2.54 -1.38 -11.16
CA MET A 352 -3.80 -2.05 -10.87
C MET A 352 -3.57 -3.49 -10.41
N LEU A 353 -4.34 -3.93 -9.41
CA LEU A 353 -4.55 -5.38 -9.24
C LEU A 353 -5.51 -5.77 -10.36
N SER A 354 -4.98 -6.27 -11.46
CA SER A 354 -5.78 -6.64 -12.63
C SER A 354 -6.61 -7.89 -12.34
N GLU A 355 -6.17 -8.68 -11.37
CA GLU A 355 -6.90 -9.82 -10.85
C GLU A 355 -6.41 -10.10 -9.42
N THR A 356 -7.35 -10.30 -8.50
CA THR A 356 -7.03 -10.65 -7.12
C THR A 356 -8.23 -11.31 -6.46
N GLY A 357 -8.00 -12.11 -5.43
CA GLY A 357 -9.06 -12.72 -4.65
C GLY A 357 -8.57 -13.11 -3.27
N VAL A 358 -9.49 -13.16 -2.32
CA VAL A 358 -9.26 -13.68 -0.98
C VAL A 358 -10.30 -14.76 -0.70
N PRO A 359 -9.92 -16.03 -0.58
CA PRO A 359 -10.89 -17.08 -0.34
C PRO A 359 -11.38 -17.04 1.10
N HIS A 360 -12.66 -17.32 1.29
CA HIS A 360 -13.27 -17.45 2.61
C HIS A 360 -13.59 -18.91 2.97
N TYR A 361 -13.45 -19.83 2.01
CA TYR A 361 -13.61 -21.26 2.21
C TYR A 361 -12.67 -22.04 1.31
N GLN A 362 -12.20 -23.20 1.79
CA GLN A 362 -11.37 -24.13 1.03
C GLN A 362 -12.08 -25.49 0.94
N HIS A 363 -12.44 -25.88 -0.28
CA HIS A 363 -13.25 -27.07 -0.59
C HIS A 363 -12.55 -28.40 -0.34
N ALA A 364 -11.28 -28.53 -0.69
CA ALA A 364 -10.53 -29.79 -0.57
C ALA A 364 -10.23 -30.19 0.89
N ALA A 365 -10.07 -29.20 1.77
CA ALA A 365 -9.85 -29.35 3.21
C ALA A 365 -11.17 -29.27 3.99
N GLY A 366 -12.22 -28.69 3.39
CA GLY A 366 -13.50 -28.45 4.05
C GLY A 366 -13.44 -27.37 5.14
N GLU A 367 -12.52 -26.41 5.00
CA GLU A 367 -12.16 -25.44 6.04
C GLU A 367 -12.73 -24.03 5.77
N ASP A 368 -13.24 -23.39 6.82
CA ASP A 368 -13.70 -21.99 6.81
C ASP A 368 -12.57 -21.03 7.16
N PHE A 369 -12.40 -20.01 6.33
CA PHE A 369 -11.41 -18.94 6.49
C PHE A 369 -12.09 -17.57 6.59
N THR A 370 -13.34 -17.49 7.05
CA THR A 370 -14.12 -16.23 7.03
C THR A 370 -13.46 -15.11 7.84
N GLU A 371 -12.89 -15.40 9.02
CA GLU A 371 -12.17 -14.39 9.83
C GLU A 371 -10.91 -13.88 9.11
N TRP A 372 -10.13 -14.80 8.53
CA TRP A 372 -8.92 -14.48 7.75
C TRP A 372 -9.26 -13.70 6.48
N ALA A 373 -10.34 -14.06 5.81
CA ALA A 373 -10.83 -13.37 4.62
C ALA A 373 -11.26 -11.93 4.95
N LYS A 374 -12.00 -11.71 6.05
CA LYS A 374 -12.35 -10.37 6.51
C LYS A 374 -11.10 -9.52 6.78
N LEU A 375 -10.08 -10.07 7.46
CA LEU A 375 -8.81 -9.36 7.69
C LEU A 375 -8.15 -8.93 6.38
N ASN A 376 -8.05 -9.83 5.40
CA ASN A 376 -7.37 -9.51 4.15
C ASN A 376 -8.22 -8.68 3.17
N LEU A 377 -9.55 -8.75 3.23
CA LEU A 377 -10.43 -7.82 2.52
C LEU A 377 -10.27 -6.39 3.06
N GLN A 378 -10.12 -6.21 4.39
CA GLN A 378 -9.79 -4.89 4.94
C GLN A 378 -8.44 -4.38 4.40
N ARG A 379 -7.43 -5.26 4.36
CA ARG A 379 -6.12 -4.92 3.78
C ARG A 379 -6.25 -4.49 2.33
N LEU A 380 -7.04 -5.23 1.55
CA LEU A 380 -7.24 -4.96 0.13
C LEU A 380 -7.96 -3.63 -0.15
N TYR A 381 -9.03 -3.31 0.59
CA TYR A 381 -9.90 -2.18 0.27
C TYR A 381 -9.73 -0.93 1.16
N GLU A 382 -9.04 -1.03 2.29
CA GLU A 382 -8.62 0.14 3.07
C GLU A 382 -7.09 0.32 3.00
N ILE A 383 -6.31 -0.67 3.43
CA ILE A 383 -4.88 -0.45 3.66
C ILE A 383 -4.08 -0.26 2.37
N MET A 384 -4.22 -1.15 1.39
CA MET A 384 -3.46 -1.07 0.13
C MET A 384 -3.70 0.26 -0.61
N PRO A 385 -4.95 0.76 -0.77
CA PRO A 385 -5.20 2.08 -1.35
C PRO A 385 -4.52 3.25 -0.62
N TYR A 386 -4.29 3.15 0.69
CA TYR A 386 -3.66 4.21 1.49
C TYR A 386 -2.14 4.10 1.48
N LYS A 387 -1.60 2.88 1.60
CA LYS A 387 -0.17 2.60 1.56
C LYS A 387 0.43 2.81 0.17
N TYR A 388 -0.35 2.52 -0.86
CA TYR A 388 0.04 2.57 -2.25
C TYR A 388 -0.84 3.57 -3.02
N PRO A 389 -0.67 4.89 -2.87
CA PRO A 389 -1.51 5.89 -3.54
C PRO A 389 -1.49 5.83 -5.08
N ARG A 390 -0.47 5.17 -5.67
CA ARG A 390 -0.38 4.88 -7.12
C ARG A 390 -1.08 3.56 -7.51
N LEU A 391 -1.66 2.81 -6.57
CA LEU A 391 -2.60 1.72 -6.84
C LEU A 391 -3.97 2.30 -7.16
N LYS A 392 -4.30 2.36 -8.45
CA LYS A 392 -5.44 3.10 -8.97
C LYS A 392 -6.62 2.20 -9.36
N ALA A 393 -6.49 0.88 -9.36
CA ALA A 393 -7.63 -0.03 -9.52
C ALA A 393 -7.41 -1.38 -8.82
N ILE A 394 -8.51 -1.98 -8.36
CA ILE A 394 -8.54 -3.33 -7.78
C ILE A 394 -9.67 -4.11 -8.46
N THR A 395 -9.33 -5.13 -9.24
CA THR A 395 -10.29 -6.01 -9.92
C THR A 395 -10.39 -7.35 -9.20
N TYR A 396 -11.50 -7.56 -8.49
CA TYR A 396 -11.72 -8.76 -7.68
C TYR A 396 -12.27 -9.93 -8.51
N PHE A 397 -11.67 -11.11 -8.39
CA PHE A 397 -12.06 -12.34 -9.04
C PHE A 397 -13.13 -13.08 -8.21
N ASN A 398 -14.39 -12.77 -8.46
CA ASN A 398 -15.52 -13.20 -7.63
C ASN A 398 -16.07 -14.55 -8.10
N VAL A 399 -15.36 -15.62 -7.76
CA VAL A 399 -15.65 -16.99 -8.23
C VAL A 399 -15.66 -17.99 -7.09
N ASN A 400 -16.63 -18.90 -7.11
CA ASN A 400 -16.56 -20.14 -6.34
C ASN A 400 -15.97 -21.24 -7.22
N GLN A 401 -14.74 -21.68 -6.95
CA GLN A 401 -14.04 -22.60 -7.83
C GLN A 401 -14.34 -24.09 -7.57
N GLY A 402 -15.30 -24.44 -6.71
CA GLY A 402 -15.59 -25.82 -6.29
C GLY A 402 -16.05 -26.81 -7.38
N MET A 403 -16.08 -26.41 -8.66
CA MET A 403 -16.50 -27.25 -9.80
C MET A 403 -15.35 -27.85 -10.63
N ASN A 404 -14.09 -27.39 -10.47
CA ASN A 404 -12.92 -27.88 -11.20
C ASN A 404 -11.74 -28.14 -10.23
N ASN A 405 -10.51 -28.37 -10.72
CA ASN A 405 -9.25 -28.60 -9.97
C ASN A 405 -8.86 -27.51 -8.93
N ALA A 406 -9.75 -26.59 -8.62
CA ALA A 406 -9.50 -25.34 -7.95
C ALA A 406 -10.22 -25.33 -6.58
N LYS A 407 -9.42 -25.20 -5.52
CA LYS A 407 -9.78 -25.67 -4.18
C LYS A 407 -10.40 -24.57 -3.30
N ASN A 408 -10.60 -23.36 -3.82
CA ASN A 408 -10.90 -22.14 -3.05
C ASN A 408 -12.25 -21.50 -3.45
N ASP A 409 -12.98 -20.96 -2.48
CA ASP A 409 -14.16 -20.11 -2.71
C ASP A 409 -13.82 -18.64 -2.47
N TYR A 410 -13.65 -17.89 -3.57
CA TYR A 410 -13.41 -16.45 -3.57
C TYR A 410 -14.70 -15.64 -3.58
N SER A 411 -15.87 -16.29 -3.70
CA SER A 411 -17.10 -15.58 -3.98
C SER A 411 -17.56 -14.68 -2.82
N LEU A 412 -17.98 -13.47 -3.14
CA LEU A 412 -18.37 -12.45 -2.18
C LEU A 412 -19.83 -12.59 -1.77
N SER A 413 -20.68 -13.14 -2.65
CA SER A 413 -22.14 -13.19 -2.44
C SER A 413 -22.66 -14.53 -1.88
N SER A 414 -21.83 -15.59 -1.87
CA SER A 414 -22.23 -16.91 -1.36
C SER A 414 -22.35 -16.91 0.17
N SER A 415 -21.50 -16.14 0.85
CA SER A 415 -21.53 -15.91 2.29
C SER A 415 -22.10 -14.54 2.61
N SER A 416 -23.19 -14.49 3.39
CA SER A 416 -23.77 -13.21 3.85
C SER A 416 -22.80 -12.38 4.69
N ASP A 417 -21.92 -13.06 5.43
CA ASP A 417 -20.90 -12.45 6.27
C ASP A 417 -19.84 -11.72 5.45
N ILE A 418 -19.34 -12.39 4.40
CA ILE A 418 -18.38 -11.80 3.47
C ILE A 418 -19.04 -10.69 2.65
N GLN A 419 -20.26 -10.93 2.14
CA GLN A 419 -21.00 -9.93 1.36
C GLN A 419 -21.20 -8.64 2.17
N ASN A 420 -21.73 -8.74 3.39
CA ASN A 420 -21.99 -7.59 4.25
C ASN A 420 -20.70 -6.85 4.62
N TYR A 421 -19.62 -7.59 4.87
CA TYR A 421 -18.33 -6.99 5.21
C TYR A 421 -17.71 -6.26 4.01
N TYR A 422 -17.73 -6.87 2.84
CA TYR A 422 -17.31 -6.27 1.59
C TYR A 422 -18.11 -4.99 1.27
N SER A 423 -19.45 -5.03 1.37
CA SER A 423 -20.31 -3.85 1.18
C SER A 423 -19.95 -2.68 2.11
N LYS A 424 -19.62 -2.98 3.38
CA LYS A 424 -19.17 -1.96 4.34
C LYS A 424 -17.83 -1.33 3.93
N LEU A 425 -16.87 -2.12 3.46
CA LEU A 425 -15.56 -1.62 3.03
C LEU A 425 -15.68 -0.74 1.78
N ILE A 426 -16.42 -1.19 0.77
CA ILE A 426 -16.49 -0.46 -0.51
C ILE A 426 -17.30 0.83 -0.43
N ALA A 427 -18.10 1.04 0.62
CA ALA A 427 -18.81 2.29 0.88
C ALA A 427 -17.85 3.51 0.99
N ASN A 428 -16.57 3.28 1.27
CA ASN A 428 -15.53 4.30 1.29
C ASN A 428 -15.50 5.12 -0.03
N PRO A 429 -15.69 6.45 0.00
CA PRO A 429 -15.66 7.29 -1.20
C PRO A 429 -14.31 7.31 -1.93
N TYR A 430 -13.21 6.94 -1.26
CA TYR A 430 -11.89 6.76 -1.88
C TYR A 430 -11.89 5.67 -2.97
N LEU A 431 -12.82 4.71 -2.85
CA LEU A 431 -13.03 3.65 -3.82
C LEU A 431 -14.03 4.13 -4.90
N LEU A 432 -13.54 4.34 -6.10
CA LEU A 432 -14.25 5.01 -7.19
C LEU A 432 -15.14 4.03 -7.96
N SER A 433 -16.37 4.45 -8.29
CA SER A 433 -17.39 3.65 -8.98
C SER A 433 -17.56 3.99 -10.46
N LYS A 434 -16.74 4.89 -11.00
CA LYS A 434 -16.78 5.31 -12.40
C LYS A 434 -15.39 5.66 -12.90
N VAL A 435 -15.05 5.15 -14.08
CA VAL A 435 -13.80 5.51 -14.79
C VAL A 435 -14.00 6.83 -15.54
N SER A 436 -13.08 7.76 -15.31
CA SER A 436 -12.98 9.03 -16.05
C SER A 436 -11.58 9.60 -15.87
N ASP A 437 -11.10 10.37 -16.84
CA ASP A 437 -9.80 11.02 -16.73
C ASP A 437 -9.73 11.93 -15.50
N SER A 438 -8.64 11.84 -14.74
CA SER A 438 -8.44 12.62 -13.52
C SER A 438 -9.56 12.47 -12.48
N ALA A 439 -10.26 11.32 -12.45
CA ALA A 439 -11.28 11.04 -11.45
C ALA A 439 -10.73 11.22 -10.02
N GLN A 440 -11.62 11.58 -9.11
CA GLN A 440 -11.32 11.72 -7.69
C GLN A 440 -12.60 11.54 -6.85
N PRO A 441 -12.49 11.21 -5.56
CA PRO A 441 -13.61 11.13 -4.64
C PRO A 441 -14.42 12.44 -4.60
N VAL A 442 -15.75 12.33 -4.67
CA VAL A 442 -16.68 13.49 -4.74
C VAL A 442 -16.59 14.36 -3.48
N ASP A 443 -16.45 13.74 -2.32
CA ASP A 443 -16.30 14.40 -1.02
C ASP A 443 -14.85 14.81 -0.72
N ARG A 444 -13.96 14.62 -1.70
CA ARG A 444 -12.53 14.95 -1.68
C ARG A 444 -11.72 14.19 -0.65
N VAL A 445 -12.26 13.12 -0.06
CA VAL A 445 -11.55 12.35 0.95
C VAL A 445 -10.32 11.66 0.37
N GLY A 446 -9.20 11.73 1.09
CA GLY A 446 -8.02 10.92 0.86
C GLY A 446 -7.47 10.41 2.18
N TYR A 447 -6.33 9.72 2.10
CA TYR A 447 -5.63 9.21 3.27
C TYR A 447 -4.13 9.41 3.09
N VAL A 448 -3.47 9.75 4.19
CA VAL A 448 -2.01 9.96 4.24
C VAL A 448 -1.45 9.15 5.41
N PRO A 449 -0.18 8.70 5.34
CA PRO A 449 0.48 8.10 6.50
C PRO A 449 0.51 9.10 7.66
N VAL A 450 0.63 8.60 8.89
CA VAL A 450 0.95 9.42 10.07
C VAL A 450 2.44 9.32 10.31
N ASP A 451 3.17 10.29 9.77
CA ASP A 451 4.62 10.43 9.87
C ASP A 451 5.00 11.86 10.33
N ALA A 452 6.27 12.23 10.21
CA ALA A 452 6.76 13.54 10.66
C ALA A 452 6.10 14.72 9.93
N ASP A 453 5.78 14.55 8.64
CA ASP A 453 5.24 15.59 7.77
C ASP A 453 3.70 15.60 7.79
N HIS A 454 3.09 14.46 8.12
CA HIS A 454 1.65 14.24 8.05
C HIS A 454 1.00 13.97 9.41
N GLN A 455 1.59 14.38 10.53
CA GLN A 455 1.01 14.18 11.88
C GLN A 455 -0.14 15.13 12.26
N SER A 456 -0.29 16.26 11.54
CA SER A 456 -1.28 17.29 11.86
C SER A 456 -2.65 16.99 11.25
N PHE A 457 -3.74 17.26 11.96
CA PHE A 457 -5.10 17.20 11.39
C PHE A 457 -6.01 18.31 11.92
N THR A 458 -7.18 18.49 11.31
CA THR A 458 -8.19 19.44 11.78
C THR A 458 -9.52 18.72 12.07
N LYS A 459 -10.41 19.39 12.80
CA LYS A 459 -11.78 18.92 13.05
C LYS A 459 -11.83 17.48 13.58
N LYS A 460 -12.69 16.64 13.01
CA LYS A 460 -12.81 15.22 13.34
C LYS A 460 -12.16 14.41 12.22
N THR A 461 -11.22 13.54 12.56
CA THR A 461 -10.43 12.77 11.60
C THR A 461 -10.41 11.29 11.96
N LYS A 462 -10.63 10.41 10.97
CA LYS A 462 -10.49 8.95 11.11
C LYS A 462 -9.02 8.56 10.97
N PHE A 463 -8.55 7.71 11.88
CA PHE A 463 -7.25 7.04 11.87
C PHE A 463 -7.46 5.54 11.64
N VAL A 464 -6.68 4.95 10.77
CA VAL A 464 -6.79 3.54 10.36
C VAL A 464 -5.42 2.89 10.47
N PRO A 465 -5.23 1.91 11.38
CA PRO A 465 -3.96 1.21 11.48
C PRO A 465 -3.86 0.06 10.49
N PHE A 466 -2.68 -0.15 9.91
CA PHE A 466 -2.31 -1.43 9.31
C PHE A 466 -1.56 -2.24 10.35
N ILE A 467 -2.14 -3.38 10.75
CA ILE A 467 -1.55 -4.27 11.75
C ILE A 467 -1.31 -5.64 11.11
N LYS A 468 -0.06 -6.11 11.22
CA LYS A 468 0.34 -7.48 10.93
C LYS A 468 1.16 -8.00 12.11
N ILE A 469 0.88 -9.23 12.53
CA ILE A 469 1.62 -9.94 13.57
C ILE A 469 1.86 -11.37 13.09
N PRO A 470 2.96 -12.03 13.52
CA PRO A 470 3.28 -13.40 13.11
C PRO A 470 2.15 -14.41 13.33
N GLU A 471 1.35 -14.25 14.39
CA GLU A 471 0.22 -15.14 14.71
C GLU A 471 -1.01 -14.94 13.82
N VAL A 472 -0.97 -14.00 12.87
CA VAL A 472 -2.02 -13.62 11.92
C VAL A 472 -3.23 -12.92 12.58
N TYR A 473 -3.81 -13.56 13.60
CA TYR A 473 -5.04 -13.11 14.24
C TYR A 473 -4.77 -12.20 15.43
N ILE A 474 -5.28 -10.98 15.32
CA ILE A 474 -5.20 -9.96 16.36
C ILE A 474 -6.27 -10.25 17.41
N GLY A 475 -5.88 -10.28 18.68
CA GLY A 475 -6.82 -10.45 19.79
C GLY A 475 -7.48 -9.14 20.19
N LYS A 476 -6.67 -8.09 20.33
CA LYS A 476 -7.12 -6.78 20.80
C LYS A 476 -6.18 -5.66 20.35
N VAL A 477 -6.75 -4.52 20.00
CA VAL A 477 -6.04 -3.26 19.72
C VAL A 477 -6.49 -2.21 20.74
N GLU A 478 -5.54 -1.57 21.40
CA GLU A 478 -5.77 -0.48 22.34
C GLU A 478 -5.14 0.82 21.81
N TYR A 479 -5.91 1.90 21.84
CA TYR A 479 -5.48 3.23 21.43
C TYR A 479 -5.28 4.09 22.68
N ILE A 480 -4.07 4.59 22.89
CA ILE A 480 -3.67 5.31 24.10
C ILE A 480 -3.19 6.70 23.69
N LEU A 481 -3.99 7.73 23.95
CA LEU A 481 -3.64 9.12 23.66
C LEU A 481 -3.04 9.76 24.92
N ASN A 482 -1.79 10.24 24.83
CA ASN A 482 -1.08 10.91 25.93
C ASN A 482 -1.11 10.10 27.25
N GLY A 483 -0.92 8.78 27.15
CA GLY A 483 -0.93 7.85 28.29
C GLY A 483 -2.31 7.43 28.78
N ARG A 484 -3.41 7.99 28.23
CA ARG A 484 -4.79 7.60 28.56
C ARG A 484 -5.36 6.66 27.52
N LEU A 485 -5.90 5.52 27.96
CA LEU A 485 -6.65 4.61 27.09
C LEU A 485 -7.92 5.32 26.56
N THR A 486 -7.98 5.49 25.24
CA THR A 486 -9.07 6.17 24.53
C THR A 486 -10.07 5.18 23.93
N ALA A 487 -9.58 4.06 23.39
CA ALA A 487 -10.44 3.04 22.81
C ALA A 487 -9.79 1.65 22.86
N THR A 488 -10.64 0.62 22.85
CA THR A 488 -10.26 -0.79 22.75
C THR A 488 -11.12 -1.46 21.70
N GLN A 489 -10.52 -2.22 20.79
CA GLN A 489 -11.21 -2.92 19.71
C GLN A 489 -10.76 -4.37 19.63
N THR A 490 -11.71 -5.28 19.40
CA THR A 490 -11.49 -6.72 19.22
C THR A 490 -12.00 -7.23 17.87
N GLU A 491 -12.68 -6.38 17.10
CA GLU A 491 -13.31 -6.72 15.83
C GLU A 491 -12.90 -5.76 14.73
N LEU A 492 -12.91 -6.27 13.50
CA LEU A 492 -12.60 -5.52 12.28
C LEU A 492 -13.81 -4.70 11.80
N PRO A 493 -13.61 -3.60 11.05
CA PRO A 493 -12.33 -2.97 10.76
C PRO A 493 -11.78 -2.16 11.96
N TYR A 494 -10.46 -2.21 12.18
CA TYR A 494 -9.82 -1.36 13.18
C TYR A 494 -9.75 0.10 12.72
N GLY A 495 -9.99 1.03 13.64
CA GLY A 495 -9.78 2.46 13.42
C GLY A 495 -10.28 3.33 14.57
N LEU A 496 -9.79 4.55 14.67
CA LEU A 496 -10.14 5.50 15.73
C LEU A 496 -10.54 6.84 15.11
N GLU A 497 -11.62 7.45 15.59
CA GLU A 497 -11.91 8.85 15.26
C GLU A 497 -11.47 9.74 16.43
N LEU A 498 -10.67 10.76 16.13
CA LEU A 498 -10.25 11.77 17.09
C LEU A 498 -10.79 13.14 16.70
N ARG A 499 -11.13 13.95 17.70
CA ARG A 499 -11.44 15.37 17.48
C ARG A 499 -10.22 16.22 17.81
N ALA A 500 -10.00 17.27 17.02
CA ALA A 500 -8.88 18.17 17.17
C ALA A 500 -8.79 18.77 18.59
N GLY A 501 -9.93 19.11 19.20
CA GLY A 501 -9.98 19.60 20.58
C GLY A 501 -9.48 18.62 21.65
N GLU A 502 -9.44 17.32 21.34
CA GLU A 502 -8.95 16.27 22.23
C GLU A 502 -7.44 16.03 22.08
N VAL A 503 -6.83 16.59 21.03
CA VAL A 503 -5.43 16.34 20.67
C VAL A 503 -4.63 17.66 20.70
N PRO A 504 -4.08 18.04 21.85
CA PRO A 504 -3.14 19.17 21.95
C PRO A 504 -1.93 19.02 21.03
N GLU A 505 -1.25 20.13 20.76
CA GLU A 505 0.04 20.12 20.07
C GLU A 505 1.07 19.27 20.86
N GLY A 506 1.90 18.50 20.14
CA GLY A 506 2.87 17.58 20.75
C GLY A 506 2.27 16.30 21.35
N SER A 507 1.00 15.98 21.05
CA SER A 507 0.39 14.74 21.51
C SER A 507 1.02 13.50 20.88
N VAL A 508 0.87 12.38 21.58
CA VAL A 508 1.29 11.05 21.10
C VAL A 508 0.14 10.07 21.17
N LEU A 509 -0.06 9.32 20.09
CA LEU A 509 -1.00 8.21 20.02
C LEU A 509 -0.22 6.91 20.00
N GLN A 510 -0.39 6.08 21.02
CA GLN A 510 0.18 4.75 21.06
C GLN A 510 -0.85 3.71 20.64
N ILE A 511 -0.45 2.79 19.78
CA ILE A 511 -1.23 1.63 19.37
C ILE A 511 -0.58 0.40 20.02
N ARG A 512 -1.28 -0.18 21.00
CA ARG A 512 -0.88 -1.43 21.64
C ARG A 512 -1.64 -2.58 21.00
N VAL A 513 -0.91 -3.59 20.54
CA VAL A 513 -1.46 -4.78 19.90
C VAL A 513 -1.25 -5.98 20.79
N LEU A 514 -2.33 -6.71 21.08
CA LEU A 514 -2.31 -7.96 21.80
C LEU A 514 -2.80 -9.09 20.87
N ASN A 515 -2.12 -10.22 20.91
CA ASN A 515 -2.54 -11.42 20.17
C ASN A 515 -3.74 -12.09 20.88
N LYS A 516 -4.25 -13.20 20.31
CA LYS A 516 -5.42 -13.92 20.86
C LYS A 516 -5.18 -14.52 22.27
N SER A 517 -3.94 -14.73 22.69
CA SER A 517 -3.63 -15.17 24.07
C SER A 517 -3.56 -14.01 25.08
N GLY A 518 -3.70 -12.76 24.62
CA GLY A 518 -3.60 -11.57 25.46
C GLY A 518 -2.17 -11.11 25.73
N LYS A 519 -1.16 -11.68 25.06
CA LYS A 519 0.22 -11.19 25.12
C LYS A 519 0.34 -9.92 24.29
N GLN A 520 0.94 -8.87 24.86
CA GLN A 520 1.34 -7.69 24.09
C GLN A 520 2.44 -8.09 23.10
N VAL A 521 2.19 -7.92 21.81
CA VAL A 521 3.14 -8.22 20.72
C VAL A 521 3.69 -6.96 20.07
N SER A 522 3.04 -5.80 20.25
CA SER A 522 3.55 -4.52 19.79
C SER A 522 3.05 -3.36 20.63
N LEU A 523 3.87 -2.30 20.73
CA LEU A 523 3.48 -0.97 21.19
C LEU A 523 4.19 0.06 20.31
N ARG A 524 3.44 0.70 19.40
CA ARG A 524 3.99 1.70 18.48
C ARG A 524 3.43 3.07 18.80
N THR A 525 4.29 4.08 18.78
CA THR A 525 3.95 5.46 19.13
C THR A 525 4.01 6.33 17.89
N PHE A 526 2.97 7.12 17.66
CA PHE A 526 2.85 8.07 16.57
C PHE A 526 2.72 9.47 17.14
N GLY A 527 3.49 10.42 16.62
CA GLY A 527 3.24 11.83 16.85
C GLY A 527 1.91 12.21 16.20
N VAL A 528 1.05 12.88 16.95
CA VAL A 528 -0.21 13.41 16.42
C VAL A 528 -0.39 14.83 16.95
N SER A 529 -0.82 15.73 16.08
CA SER A 529 -1.13 17.09 16.48
C SER A 529 -2.40 17.54 15.79
N SER A 530 -3.03 18.57 16.34
CA SER A 530 -4.17 19.18 15.69
C SER A 530 -3.95 20.67 15.45
N GLN A 531 -4.54 21.15 14.38
CA GLN A 531 -4.48 22.53 13.93
C GLN A 531 -5.86 23.18 14.05
N VAL A 532 -5.86 24.50 14.07
CA VAL A 532 -7.08 25.29 13.99
C VAL A 532 -7.55 25.35 12.54
N SER A 533 -8.83 25.10 12.29
CA SER A 533 -9.45 25.31 10.98
C SER A 533 -10.26 26.60 10.96
N VAL A 534 -10.44 27.18 9.77
CA VAL A 534 -11.31 28.35 9.55
C VAL A 534 -12.34 28.00 8.48
N ASP A 535 -13.60 28.19 8.82
CA ASP A 535 -14.75 28.07 7.93
C ASP A 535 -15.31 29.47 7.64
N ILE A 536 -15.54 29.78 6.37
CA ILE A 536 -16.21 31.02 5.93
C ILE A 536 -17.43 30.60 5.13
N ASP A 537 -18.61 30.94 5.62
CA ASP A 537 -19.90 30.64 4.98
C ASP A 537 -20.09 29.15 4.63
N GLY A 538 -19.65 28.24 5.51
CA GLY A 538 -19.74 26.80 5.31
C GLY A 538 -18.65 26.21 4.40
N LYS A 539 -17.65 27.01 4.02
CA LYS A 539 -16.49 26.57 3.24
C LYS A 539 -15.20 26.65 4.06
N ASP A 540 -14.52 25.52 4.16
CA ASP A 540 -13.19 25.44 4.75
C ASP A 540 -12.15 26.21 3.94
N GLN A 541 -11.33 26.97 4.66
CA GLN A 541 -10.22 27.72 4.11
C GLN A 541 -8.92 26.94 4.33
N VAL A 542 -8.08 26.90 3.29
CA VAL A 542 -6.73 26.34 3.33
C VAL A 542 -5.75 27.51 3.30
N PHE A 543 -4.74 27.47 4.16
CA PHE A 543 -3.76 28.53 4.29
C PHE A 543 -2.35 27.95 4.20
N GLU A 544 -1.45 28.67 3.53
CA GLU A 544 -0.01 28.36 3.57
C GLU A 544 0.55 28.44 5.00
N GLN A 545 0.11 29.44 5.77
CA GLN A 545 0.35 29.53 7.20
C GLN A 545 -0.92 29.21 7.98
N ALA A 546 -0.93 28.08 8.70
CA ALA A 546 -2.05 27.70 9.54
C ALA A 546 -2.30 28.72 10.69
N PRO A 547 -3.54 28.86 11.18
CA PRO A 547 -3.82 29.67 12.36
C PRO A 547 -3.11 29.13 13.61
N ALA A 548 -2.79 30.03 14.54
CA ALA A 548 -2.04 29.71 15.75
C ALA A 548 -2.80 30.18 16.99
N ILE A 549 -2.66 29.46 18.10
CA ILE A 549 -3.18 29.92 19.40
C ILE A 549 -2.02 30.52 20.18
N VAL A 550 -2.12 31.81 20.51
CA VAL A 550 -1.10 32.56 21.26
C VAL A 550 -1.75 33.16 22.48
N ASN A 551 -1.27 32.82 23.68
CA ASN A 551 -1.80 33.31 24.95
C ASN A 551 -3.33 33.11 25.10
N GLY A 552 -3.88 32.03 24.53
CA GLY A 552 -5.32 31.75 24.53
C GLY A 552 -6.13 32.48 23.45
N SER A 553 -5.53 33.40 22.68
CA SER A 553 -6.18 34.01 21.51
C SER A 553 -5.86 33.23 20.24
N THR A 554 -6.88 32.98 19.41
CA THR A 554 -6.69 32.35 18.10
C THR A 554 -6.33 33.43 17.09
N LEU A 555 -5.09 33.40 16.58
CA LEU A 555 -4.62 34.28 15.53
C LEU A 555 -4.76 33.58 14.16
N THR A 556 -5.41 34.25 13.21
CA THR A 556 -5.65 33.73 11.86
C THR A 556 -4.95 34.57 10.80
N PRO A 557 -4.65 34.01 9.61
CA PRO A 557 -4.05 34.75 8.50
C PRO A 557 -4.94 35.92 8.05
N LEU A 558 -4.53 37.14 8.41
CA LEU A 558 -5.35 38.33 8.22
C LEU A 558 -5.62 38.57 6.74
N ARG A 559 -4.57 38.54 5.91
CA ARG A 559 -4.67 38.80 4.47
C ARG A 559 -5.65 37.85 3.79
N ALA A 560 -5.44 36.54 3.98
CA ALA A 560 -6.22 35.51 3.31
C ALA A 560 -7.71 35.61 3.67
N ILE A 561 -8.05 35.82 4.94
CA ILE A 561 -9.45 35.95 5.37
C ILE A 561 -10.06 37.27 4.86
N PHE A 562 -9.33 38.39 4.95
CA PHE A 562 -9.82 39.67 4.42
C PHE A 562 -10.08 39.60 2.91
N GLU A 563 -9.17 39.03 2.13
CA GLU A 563 -9.30 38.86 0.68
C GLU A 563 -10.44 37.88 0.35
N ALA A 564 -10.59 36.77 1.09
CA ALA A 564 -11.72 35.85 0.96
C ALA A 564 -13.07 36.54 1.25
N MET A 565 -13.08 37.52 2.16
CA MET A 565 -14.23 38.38 2.44
C MET A 565 -14.37 39.56 1.46
N GLY A 566 -13.55 39.66 0.42
CA GLY A 566 -13.64 40.66 -0.64
C GLY A 566 -12.98 42.02 -0.33
N ALA A 567 -12.05 42.07 0.62
CA ALA A 567 -11.24 43.25 0.90
C ALA A 567 -9.92 43.25 0.10
N THR A 568 -9.38 44.43 -0.19
CA THR A 568 -8.01 44.60 -0.67
C THR A 568 -7.08 44.79 0.50
N VAL A 569 -5.89 44.17 0.47
CA VAL A 569 -4.91 44.24 1.56
C VAL A 569 -3.54 44.64 1.02
N GLU A 570 -2.93 45.66 1.63
CA GLU A 570 -1.59 46.15 1.32
C GLU A 570 -0.72 46.10 2.57
N TYR A 571 0.56 45.73 2.42
CA TYR A 571 1.52 45.72 3.52
C TYR A 571 2.63 46.73 3.22
N GLU A 572 2.78 47.71 4.09
CA GLU A 572 3.86 48.69 4.06
C GLU A 572 5.00 48.19 4.95
N ALA A 573 6.09 47.74 4.31
CA ALA A 573 7.22 47.14 5.00
C ALA A 573 7.98 48.15 5.87
N ALA A 574 8.10 49.41 5.42
CA ALA A 574 8.85 50.45 6.14
C ALA A 574 8.25 50.74 7.52
N THR A 575 6.92 50.66 7.64
CA THR A 575 6.19 50.95 8.88
C THR A 575 5.56 49.71 9.51
N ARG A 576 5.81 48.52 8.95
CA ARG A 576 5.21 47.23 9.39
C ARG A 576 3.68 47.35 9.54
N THR A 577 3.04 48.00 8.57
CA THR A 577 1.62 48.37 8.63
C THR A 577 0.83 47.63 7.56
N VAL A 578 -0.25 46.98 7.97
CA VAL A 578 -1.26 46.43 7.07
C VAL A 578 -2.36 47.47 6.88
N ASN A 579 -2.63 47.83 5.62
CA ASN A 579 -3.78 48.63 5.23
C ASN A 579 -4.78 47.72 4.51
N ALA A 580 -6.04 47.69 4.94
CA ALA A 580 -7.08 46.92 4.27
C ALA A 580 -8.32 47.75 4.00
N LYS A 581 -9.05 47.43 2.92
CA LYS A 581 -10.25 48.16 2.51
C LYS A 581 -11.30 47.24 1.89
N LYS A 582 -12.56 47.42 2.29
CA LYS A 582 -13.74 46.84 1.62
C LYS A 582 -14.87 47.86 1.64
N GLY A 583 -15.32 48.29 0.46
CA GLY A 583 -16.31 49.36 0.35
C GLY A 583 -15.85 50.64 1.08
N GLY A 584 -16.67 51.12 2.01
CA GLY A 584 -16.36 52.29 2.86
C GLY A 584 -15.55 52.00 4.11
N THR A 585 -15.28 50.73 4.45
CA THR A 585 -14.54 50.36 5.65
C THR A 585 -13.03 50.28 5.35
N THR A 586 -12.23 51.02 6.11
CA THR A 586 -10.75 51.02 6.04
C THR A 586 -10.14 50.57 7.36
N VAL A 587 -9.08 49.79 7.28
CA VAL A 587 -8.31 49.27 8.42
C VAL A 587 -6.86 49.70 8.27
N ARG A 588 -6.26 50.19 9.35
CA ARG A 588 -4.82 50.40 9.48
C ARG A 588 -4.34 49.70 10.75
N LEU A 589 -3.57 48.63 10.56
CA LEU A 589 -3.04 47.78 11.62
C LEU A 589 -1.50 47.82 11.59
N THR A 590 -0.88 48.16 12.72
CA THR A 590 0.58 48.08 12.86
C THR A 590 0.92 46.79 13.61
N LEU A 591 1.89 46.02 13.12
CA LEU A 591 2.33 44.80 13.79
C LEU A 591 2.85 45.07 15.20
N ASP A 592 2.66 44.08 16.07
CA ASP A 592 3.09 44.07 17.48
C ASP A 592 2.47 45.18 18.35
N GLN A 593 1.41 45.85 17.85
CA GLN A 593 0.60 46.80 18.58
C GLN A 593 -0.80 46.24 18.85
N LYS A 594 -1.34 46.52 20.04
CA LYS A 594 -2.75 46.21 20.37
C LYS A 594 -3.72 47.21 19.75
N THR A 595 -3.27 48.44 19.46
CA THR A 595 -4.14 49.47 18.89
C THR A 595 -4.21 49.33 17.37
N VAL A 596 -5.43 49.21 16.86
CA VAL A 596 -5.75 49.18 15.43
C VAL A 596 -6.74 50.30 15.11
N TYR A 597 -6.70 50.84 13.89
CA TYR A 597 -7.62 51.90 13.46
C TYR A 597 -8.60 51.36 12.42
N VAL A 598 -9.90 51.43 12.72
CA VAL A 598 -10.98 51.11 11.77
C VAL A 598 -11.77 52.39 11.49
N ASN A 599 -11.81 52.81 10.23
CA ASN A 599 -12.39 54.09 9.80
C ASN A 599 -11.85 55.29 10.60
N GLY A 600 -10.53 55.27 10.88
CA GLY A 600 -9.84 56.30 11.68
C GLY A 600 -10.10 56.24 13.18
N LYS A 601 -10.99 55.37 13.68
CA LYS A 601 -11.26 55.19 15.11
C LYS A 601 -10.35 54.11 15.70
N ALA A 602 -9.72 54.41 16.83
CA ALA A 602 -8.90 53.46 17.55
C ALA A 602 -9.75 52.35 18.19
N MET A 603 -9.28 51.11 18.08
CA MET A 603 -9.84 49.89 18.66
C MET A 603 -8.69 49.07 19.28
N GLN A 604 -8.97 48.32 20.34
CA GLN A 604 -7.98 47.44 20.97
C GLN A 604 -8.18 45.98 20.55
N LEU A 605 -7.10 45.33 20.17
CA LEU A 605 -7.02 43.90 19.93
C LEU A 605 -6.79 43.14 21.24
N GLU A 606 -7.36 41.94 21.35
CA GLU A 606 -7.12 41.04 22.47
C GLU A 606 -5.64 40.65 22.58
N GLU A 607 -5.06 40.26 21.43
CA GLU A 607 -3.64 40.04 21.24
C GLU A 607 -3.12 40.87 20.06
N PRO A 608 -1.88 41.38 20.10
CA PRO A 608 -1.29 42.09 18.97
C PRO A 608 -1.21 41.17 17.76
N ALA A 609 -1.42 41.74 16.56
CA ALA A 609 -1.11 41.02 15.33
C ALA A 609 0.40 40.84 15.18
N ARG A 610 0.84 39.69 14.68
CA ARG A 610 2.27 39.32 14.62
C ARG A 610 2.63 38.81 13.22
N LEU A 611 3.92 38.89 12.91
CA LEU A 611 4.48 38.24 11.74
C LEU A 611 4.95 36.83 12.13
N VAL A 612 4.40 35.81 11.50
CA VAL A 612 4.78 34.40 11.67
C VAL A 612 5.11 33.83 10.29
N ASN A 613 6.36 33.38 10.11
CA ASN A 613 6.86 32.85 8.83
C ASN A 613 6.57 33.74 7.61
N GLY A 614 6.58 35.07 7.79
CA GLY A 614 6.28 36.03 6.72
C GLY A 614 4.79 36.36 6.54
N TYR A 615 3.88 35.73 7.29
CA TYR A 615 2.45 35.99 7.25
C TYR A 615 1.99 36.82 8.46
N THR A 616 1.10 37.79 8.23
CA THR A 616 0.47 38.53 9.32
C THR A 616 -0.68 37.71 9.91
N LEU A 617 -0.55 37.33 11.17
CA LEU A 617 -1.61 36.70 11.96
C LEU A 617 -2.22 37.72 12.91
N ALA A 618 -3.55 37.78 13.00
CA ALA A 618 -4.28 38.68 13.88
C ALA A 618 -5.46 37.96 14.54
N PRO A 619 -6.01 38.46 15.67
CA PRO A 619 -7.10 37.78 16.37
C PRO A 619 -8.30 37.48 15.47
N ALA A 620 -8.75 36.23 15.45
CA ALA A 620 -9.79 35.72 14.57
C ALA A 620 -11.08 36.55 14.63
N ARG A 621 -11.46 36.99 15.85
CA ARG A 621 -12.62 37.87 16.07
C ARG A 621 -12.48 39.20 15.33
N PHE A 622 -11.35 39.87 15.50
CA PHE A 622 -11.07 41.12 14.76
C PHE A 622 -11.12 40.88 13.25
N VAL A 623 -10.43 39.85 12.76
CA VAL A 623 -10.34 39.57 11.32
C VAL A 623 -11.73 39.24 10.74
N GLY A 624 -12.53 38.41 11.40
CA GLY A 624 -13.84 37.99 10.88
C GLY A 624 -14.95 39.04 11.05
N GLU A 625 -14.90 39.89 12.07
CA GLU A 625 -15.99 40.86 12.35
C GLU A 625 -15.79 42.22 11.67
N THR A 626 -14.55 42.58 11.32
CA THR A 626 -14.20 43.91 10.75
C THR A 626 -15.02 44.27 9.52
N PHE A 627 -15.34 43.29 8.67
CA PHE A 627 -16.13 43.48 7.45
C PHE A 627 -17.55 42.92 7.54
N GLY A 628 -18.11 42.88 8.75
CA GLY A 628 -19.52 42.58 9.00
C GLY A 628 -19.86 41.09 9.17
N GLY A 629 -18.85 40.23 9.26
CA GLY A 629 -19.04 38.82 9.59
C GLY A 629 -19.36 38.61 11.07
N LYS A 630 -19.84 37.41 11.41
CA LYS A 630 -20.02 36.94 12.78
C LYS A 630 -19.06 35.79 13.05
N VAL A 631 -18.30 35.86 14.13
CA VAL A 631 -17.28 34.86 14.48
C VAL A 631 -17.77 33.95 15.61
N ALA A 632 -17.63 32.64 15.42
CA ALA A 632 -17.83 31.64 16.46
C ALA A 632 -16.58 30.74 16.58
N TRP A 633 -16.35 30.21 17.78
CA TRP A 633 -15.29 29.24 18.07
C TRP A 633 -15.90 27.94 18.60
N ASP A 634 -15.53 26.82 17.99
CA ASP A 634 -15.83 25.48 18.51
C ASP A 634 -14.53 24.83 19.00
N GLY A 635 -14.41 24.69 20.33
CA GLY A 635 -13.24 24.08 20.96
C GLY A 635 -13.12 22.57 20.71
N SER A 636 -14.22 21.86 20.43
CA SER A 636 -14.18 20.41 20.17
C SER A 636 -13.56 20.12 18.80
N SER A 637 -13.91 20.89 17.78
CA SER A 637 -13.36 20.75 16.43
C SER A 637 -12.15 21.67 16.15
N ARG A 638 -11.81 22.57 17.09
CA ARG A 638 -10.84 23.66 16.92
C ARG A 638 -11.12 24.48 15.65
N THR A 639 -12.38 24.91 15.49
CA THR A 639 -12.83 25.61 14.29
C THR A 639 -13.24 27.04 14.62
N VAL A 640 -12.71 28.00 13.85
CA VAL A 640 -13.24 29.35 13.75
C VAL A 640 -14.27 29.37 12.61
N THR A 641 -15.51 29.75 12.89
CA THR A 641 -16.54 29.93 11.85
C THR A 641 -16.82 31.41 11.66
N ILE A 642 -16.82 31.88 10.42
CA ILE A 642 -17.14 33.24 10.01
C ILE A 642 -18.38 33.19 9.11
N ALA A 643 -19.49 33.74 9.58
CA ALA A 643 -20.71 33.89 8.78
C ALA A 643 -20.83 35.32 8.27
N THR A 644 -20.75 35.52 6.96
CA THR A 644 -21.00 36.79 6.28
C THR A 644 -22.50 36.90 5.93
N LYS A 645 -23.02 38.13 5.86
CA LYS A 645 -24.45 38.38 5.62
C LYS A 645 -24.82 38.39 4.16
#